data_AF-A0A9D5ZZP9-F1
#
_entry.id   AF-A0A9D5ZZP9-F1
#
_cell.length_a   1.000
_cell.length_b   1.000
_cell.length_c   1.000
_cell.angle_alpha   90.00
_cell.angle_beta   90.00
_cell.angle_gamma   90.00
#
_symmetry.space_group_name_H-M   'P 1'
#
loop_
_entity.id
_entity.type
_entity.pdbx_description
1 polymer ?
#
loop_
_entity_poly.entity_id
_entity_poly.type
_entity_poly.pdbx_seq_one_letter_code
_entity_poly.pdbx_strand_id
1 'polypeptide(L)'
;MNEIIVVLSILGYAAAVKYLMREDMELSLFSAISLVVCLLYAFSLFGALKSGSFIVFGTGMLFLVLALIVITIRLRSDLLLEYFLTPGIATFWVISGLFLFKTRGYTLAFWDEFSHWGLMTKEMYQSGALSVPKGAVTFWYYSPGANLFQYYFTVISGFNEHTLYFAQFVLLFTPVVVFFREFSFKRHTPFIILTTAFFYTLIIVFFQTTVSIMVDQVLGVYFGMALTAYFRGGNKKDTSLLLYVPVLCALTLFKASGLFFAIAVTVIISASFILKNFFDKSSLKLNRTLPVVITLLIFVLSPLITSESWKAHIKHENGGQIPNLIQSSGQSLMDAVRSPKNDDQRTIVSNFFSAIKDKGREIGTFNVKHWFAVFFALFGILFILRSGRRASILWVFSTMTLFFIIYIAGILKVYLFNLGPYEGKLLASFERYSATYLLSFSLLFYGFVQPESIFKCRQDTGGVLSALRQYKLLIFYVFFMAVFFYHYPILKNLNINTAFAHPDYDTKWFRNKISPQINFVKSKTPANSSVFIVFLATTGFEHRVVSYELLPRRFNMGCWSLGKPFFDGDIWTCNITTREWFEQLSSGRYTYVYIATPYDIFWHTYGEAFDNSTKQWSDILFKVNYEKTDGKHFLSPVR
;
A
#
# COMPACT_ATOMS: atom_id res chain seq x y z
N MET A 1 7.78 16.10 15.36
CA MET A 1 7.46 17.52 15.04
C MET A 1 8.07 17.91 13.71
N ASN A 2 9.25 17.37 13.37
CA ASN A 2 9.90 17.53 12.08
C ASN A 2 9.06 17.03 10.90
N GLU A 3 8.18 16.04 11.07
CA GLU A 3 7.34 15.49 9.99
C GLU A 3 6.37 16.54 9.41
N ILE A 4 5.98 17.53 10.22
CA ILE A 4 5.06 18.60 9.79
C ILE A 4 5.68 19.44 8.67
N ILE A 5 7.01 19.65 8.67
CA ILE A 5 7.67 20.45 7.63
C ILE A 5 7.57 19.77 6.25
N VAL A 6 7.57 18.44 6.24
CA VAL A 6 7.41 17.64 5.01
C VAL A 6 5.99 17.82 4.46
N VAL A 7 4.98 17.84 5.33
CA VAL A 7 3.59 18.13 4.97
C VAL A 7 3.43 19.55 4.42
N LEU A 8 4.11 20.54 5.00
CA LEU A 8 4.11 21.92 4.48
C LEU A 8 4.70 21.99 3.07
N SER A 9 5.80 21.29 2.79
CA SER A 9 6.37 21.20 1.44
C SER A 9 5.37 20.62 0.43
N ILE A 10 4.66 19.55 0.81
CA ILE A 10 3.59 18.95 -0.01
C ILE A 10 2.45 19.95 -0.27
N LEU A 11 2.05 20.74 0.73
CA LEU A 11 1.03 21.78 0.55
C LEU A 11 1.48 22.88 -0.43
N GLY A 12 2.78 23.17 -0.52
CA GLY A 12 3.31 24.05 -1.55
C GLY A 12 3.09 23.51 -2.96
N TYR A 13 3.34 22.22 -3.19
CA TYR A 13 2.96 21.56 -4.45
C TYR A 13 1.45 21.62 -4.70
N ALA A 14 0.62 21.37 -3.68
CA ALA A 14 -0.83 21.46 -3.79
C ALA A 14 -1.29 22.88 -4.17
N ALA A 15 -0.68 23.92 -3.59
CA ALA A 15 -0.96 25.31 -3.93
C ALA A 15 -0.55 25.66 -5.37
N ALA A 16 0.61 25.17 -5.83
CA ALA A 16 1.04 25.34 -7.21
C ALA A 16 0.08 24.64 -8.20
N VAL A 17 -0.31 23.39 -7.91
CA VAL A 17 -1.28 22.64 -8.72
C VAL A 17 -2.63 23.38 -8.75
N LYS A 18 -3.13 23.83 -7.60
CA LYS A 18 -4.36 24.62 -7.49
C LYS A 18 -4.31 25.87 -8.36
N TYR A 19 -3.22 26.63 -8.27
CA TYR A 19 -3.04 27.86 -9.03
C TYR A 19 -2.97 27.61 -10.55
N LEU A 20 -2.17 26.63 -10.98
CA LEU A 20 -1.96 26.32 -12.40
C LEU A 20 -3.20 25.68 -13.04
N MET A 21 -3.84 24.76 -12.35
CA MET A 21 -4.96 23.97 -12.87
C MET A 21 -6.33 24.59 -12.59
N ARG A 22 -6.39 25.61 -11.71
CA ARG A 22 -7.62 26.29 -11.26
C ARG A 22 -8.65 25.32 -10.68
N GLU A 23 -8.18 24.44 -9.81
CA GLU A 23 -8.97 23.39 -9.18
C GLU A 23 -9.07 23.58 -7.67
N ASP A 24 -9.90 22.81 -6.97
CA ASP A 24 -9.97 22.91 -5.51
C ASP A 24 -8.73 22.36 -4.82
N MET A 25 -8.53 22.79 -3.57
CA MET A 25 -7.34 22.45 -2.81
C MET A 25 -7.30 20.96 -2.49
N GLU A 26 -8.45 20.33 -2.29
CA GLU A 26 -8.60 18.91 -1.98
C GLU A 26 -8.11 18.03 -3.13
N LEU A 27 -8.60 18.26 -4.36
CA LEU A 27 -8.13 17.53 -5.53
C LEU A 27 -6.66 17.87 -5.87
N SER A 28 -6.26 19.13 -5.67
CA SER A 28 -4.88 19.55 -5.89
C SER A 28 -3.91 18.88 -4.93
N LEU A 29 -4.31 18.68 -3.66
CA LEU A 29 -3.52 17.96 -2.66
C LEU A 29 -3.38 16.47 -3.01
N PHE A 30 -4.46 15.83 -3.48
CA PHE A 30 -4.41 14.45 -3.95
C PHE A 30 -3.46 14.29 -5.15
N SER A 31 -3.53 15.19 -6.12
CA SER A 31 -2.62 15.21 -7.26
C SER A 31 -1.17 15.50 -6.83
N ALA A 32 -0.96 16.43 -5.91
CA ALA A 32 0.37 16.85 -5.44
C ALA A 32 1.12 15.75 -4.70
N ILE A 33 0.47 15.00 -3.79
CA ILE A 33 1.12 13.86 -3.13
C ILE A 33 1.54 12.80 -4.14
N SER A 34 0.67 12.52 -5.10
CA SER A 34 0.97 11.57 -6.18
C SER A 34 2.13 12.06 -7.06
N LEU A 35 2.20 13.37 -7.32
CA LEU A 35 3.30 14.01 -8.05
C LEU A 35 4.61 13.88 -7.28
N VAL A 36 4.60 14.09 -5.97
CA VAL A 36 5.79 13.91 -5.11
C VAL A 36 6.33 12.48 -5.23
N VAL A 37 5.46 11.46 -5.21
CA VAL A 37 5.87 10.06 -5.44
C VAL A 37 6.55 9.91 -6.81
N CYS A 38 5.96 10.47 -7.88
CA CYS A 38 6.53 10.41 -9.22
C CYS A 38 7.88 11.12 -9.34
N LEU A 39 8.05 12.28 -8.69
CA LEU A 39 9.31 13.03 -8.70
C LEU A 39 10.42 12.26 -7.98
N LEU A 40 10.11 11.71 -6.80
CA LEU A 40 11.05 10.87 -6.04
C LEU A 40 11.46 9.64 -6.85
N TYR A 41 10.49 9.01 -7.52
CA TYR A 41 10.76 7.89 -8.41
C TYR A 41 11.68 8.30 -9.58
N ALA A 42 11.41 9.41 -10.24
CA ALA A 42 12.27 9.92 -11.31
C ALA A 42 13.71 10.13 -10.83
N PHE A 43 13.92 10.83 -9.70
CA PHE A 43 15.26 11.00 -9.13
C PHE A 43 15.93 9.67 -8.75
N SER A 44 15.14 8.70 -8.27
CA SER A 44 15.65 7.39 -7.89
C SER A 44 16.20 6.59 -9.08
N LEU A 45 15.59 6.72 -10.27
CA LEU A 45 16.07 6.07 -11.49
C LEU A 45 17.44 6.60 -11.95
N PHE A 46 17.78 7.85 -11.60
CA PHE A 46 19.08 8.46 -11.90
C PHE A 46 20.11 8.28 -10.77
N GLY A 47 19.82 7.43 -9.78
CA GLY A 47 20.72 7.24 -8.63
C GLY A 47 20.84 8.45 -7.70
N ALA A 48 19.93 9.43 -7.83
CA ALA A 48 19.97 10.71 -7.11
C ALA A 48 18.88 10.79 -6.03
N LEU A 49 18.42 9.67 -5.48
CA LEU A 49 17.26 9.62 -4.56
C LEU A 49 17.41 10.56 -3.35
N LYS A 50 18.58 10.54 -2.68
CA LYS A 50 18.83 11.42 -1.52
C LYS A 50 18.80 12.91 -1.89
N SER A 51 19.64 13.34 -2.83
CA SER A 51 19.70 14.73 -3.26
C SER A 51 18.37 15.20 -3.88
N GLY A 52 17.75 14.35 -4.69
CA GLY A 52 16.44 14.56 -5.29
C GLY A 52 15.35 14.79 -4.25
N SER A 53 15.39 14.08 -3.12
CA SER A 53 14.44 14.29 -2.03
C SER A 53 14.56 15.67 -1.39
N PHE A 54 15.79 16.18 -1.19
CA PHE A 54 15.99 17.56 -0.72
C PHE A 54 15.58 18.60 -1.76
N ILE A 55 15.78 18.33 -3.06
CA ILE A 55 15.30 19.21 -4.15
C ILE A 55 13.76 19.26 -4.18
N VAL A 56 13.10 18.10 -4.09
CA VAL A 56 11.64 18.01 -4.00
C VAL A 56 11.15 18.77 -2.77
N PHE A 57 11.77 18.56 -1.62
CA PHE A 57 11.44 19.27 -0.39
C PHE A 57 11.55 20.80 -0.56
N GLY A 58 12.71 21.29 -1.01
CA GLY A 58 12.98 22.71 -1.20
C GLY A 58 12.07 23.36 -2.23
N THR A 59 11.76 22.65 -3.33
CA THR A 59 10.83 23.13 -4.37
C THR A 59 9.41 23.27 -3.82
N GLY A 60 8.94 22.30 -3.05
CA GLY A 60 7.64 22.41 -2.38
C GLY A 60 7.60 23.58 -1.40
N MET A 61 8.64 23.78 -0.59
CA MET A 61 8.74 24.94 0.32
C MET A 61 8.75 26.27 -0.45
N LEU A 62 9.48 26.35 -1.56
CA LEU A 62 9.48 27.52 -2.43
C LEU A 62 8.08 27.81 -2.98
N PHE A 63 7.36 26.80 -3.48
CA PHE A 63 5.99 26.98 -3.94
C PHE A 63 5.03 27.42 -2.85
N LEU A 64 5.21 26.95 -1.61
CA LEU A 64 4.43 27.42 -0.47
C LEU A 64 4.67 28.92 -0.22
N VAL A 65 5.93 29.35 -0.17
CA VAL A 65 6.30 30.77 0.01
C VAL A 65 5.74 31.63 -1.12
N LEU A 66 5.90 31.20 -2.38
CA LEU A 66 5.35 31.91 -3.53
C LEU A 66 3.82 32.00 -3.48
N ALA A 67 3.13 30.93 -3.08
CA ALA A 67 1.68 30.95 -2.90
C ALA A 67 1.27 31.98 -1.84
N LEU A 68 1.94 32.00 -0.68
CA LEU A 68 1.68 32.97 0.39
C LEU A 68 1.92 34.41 -0.09
N ILE A 69 3.00 34.68 -0.83
CA ILE A 69 3.29 36.01 -1.41
C ILE A 69 2.20 36.42 -2.40
N VAL A 70 1.89 35.56 -3.38
CA VAL A 70 0.87 35.85 -4.40
C VAL A 70 -0.48 36.14 -3.77
N ILE A 71 -0.87 35.36 -2.77
CA ILE A 71 -2.14 35.56 -2.08
C ILE A 71 -2.10 36.86 -1.27
N THR A 72 -1.02 37.16 -0.54
CA THR A 72 -0.91 38.39 0.27
C THR A 72 -0.93 39.66 -0.61
N ILE A 73 -0.33 39.62 -1.80
CA ILE A 73 -0.26 40.78 -2.71
C ILE A 73 -1.55 40.94 -3.53
N ARG A 74 -2.17 39.83 -3.98
CA ARG A 74 -3.30 39.87 -4.93
C ARG A 74 -4.67 39.67 -4.30
N LEU A 75 -4.76 39.15 -3.09
CA LEU A 75 -6.02 38.82 -2.43
C LEU A 75 -6.12 39.57 -1.10
N ARG A 76 -7.33 39.99 -0.73
CA ARG A 76 -7.59 40.54 0.60
C ARG A 76 -7.28 39.49 1.67
N SER A 77 -6.88 39.92 2.86
CA SER A 77 -6.39 39.02 3.94
C SER A 77 -7.43 38.00 4.43
N ASP A 78 -8.72 38.28 4.25
CA ASP A 78 -9.84 37.36 4.50
C ASP A 78 -9.87 36.16 3.54
N LEU A 79 -9.39 36.32 2.30
CA LEU A 79 -9.34 35.26 1.28
C LEU A 79 -8.15 34.29 1.46
N LEU A 80 -7.14 34.63 2.28
CA LEU A 80 -6.02 33.74 2.66
C LEU A 80 -6.53 32.48 3.37
N LEU A 81 -7.40 32.70 4.36
CA LEU A 81 -8.01 31.63 5.15
C LEU A 81 -8.90 30.76 4.27
N GLU A 82 -9.68 31.34 3.36
CA GLU A 82 -10.52 30.55 2.45
C GLU A 82 -9.71 29.73 1.45
N TYR A 83 -8.49 30.15 1.12
CA TYR A 83 -7.65 29.45 0.15
C TYR A 83 -7.02 28.16 0.72
N PHE A 84 -6.58 28.18 1.97
CA PHE A 84 -5.89 27.05 2.63
C PHE A 84 -6.69 26.36 3.73
N LEU A 85 -7.74 26.99 4.26
CA LEU A 85 -8.54 26.47 5.38
C LEU A 85 -9.92 26.01 4.91
N THR A 86 -9.98 25.26 3.82
CA THR A 86 -11.22 24.57 3.45
C THR A 86 -11.53 23.48 4.48
N PRO A 87 -12.79 23.02 4.60
CA PRO A 87 -13.12 21.93 5.50
C PRO A 87 -12.30 20.66 5.27
N GLY A 88 -11.96 20.35 4.01
CA GLY A 88 -11.11 19.21 3.70
C GLY A 88 -9.69 19.37 4.23
N ILE A 89 -9.07 20.53 4.02
CA ILE A 89 -7.70 20.79 4.47
C ILE A 89 -7.60 20.93 5.99
N ALA A 90 -8.60 21.53 6.64
CA ALA A 90 -8.65 21.58 8.09
C ALA A 90 -8.82 20.17 8.70
N THR A 91 -9.69 19.34 8.11
CA THR A 91 -9.86 17.94 8.53
C THR A 91 -8.56 17.16 8.33
N PHE A 92 -7.88 17.36 7.20
CA PHE A 92 -6.55 16.78 6.96
C PHE A 92 -5.57 17.13 8.07
N TRP A 93 -5.45 18.41 8.44
CA TRP A 93 -4.54 18.85 9.49
C TRP A 93 -4.88 18.30 10.87
N VAL A 94 -6.16 18.37 11.26
CA VAL A 94 -6.62 17.89 12.57
C VAL A 94 -6.37 16.38 12.69
N ILE A 95 -6.82 15.59 11.70
CA ILE A 95 -6.69 14.14 11.76
C ILE A 95 -5.23 13.70 11.62
N SER A 96 -4.43 14.35 10.76
CA SER A 96 -2.99 14.07 10.66
C SER A 96 -2.25 14.41 11.95
N GLY A 97 -2.58 15.53 12.60
CA GLY A 97 -2.00 15.91 13.89
C GLY A 97 -2.33 14.90 15.00
N LEU A 98 -3.59 14.47 15.08
CA LEU A 98 -4.03 13.42 16.01
C LEU A 98 -3.33 12.09 15.73
N PHE A 99 -3.21 11.70 14.46
CA PHE A 99 -2.53 10.46 14.09
C PHE A 99 -1.04 10.51 14.43
N LEU A 100 -0.34 11.62 14.11
CA LEU A 100 1.07 11.81 14.45
C LEU A 100 1.30 11.76 15.96
N PHE A 101 0.40 12.34 16.75
CA PHE A 101 0.47 12.25 18.20
C PHE A 101 0.26 10.81 18.69
N LYS A 102 -0.75 10.11 18.16
CA LYS A 102 -1.07 8.73 18.49
C LYS A 102 0.06 7.76 18.18
N THR A 103 0.74 7.92 17.04
CA THR A 103 1.76 6.95 16.61
C THR A 103 3.12 7.14 17.27
N ARG A 104 3.32 8.16 18.11
CA ARG A 104 4.60 8.36 18.80
C ARG A 104 4.99 7.10 19.59
N GLY A 105 6.20 6.61 19.35
CA GLY A 105 6.71 5.40 19.99
C GLY A 105 6.15 4.09 19.45
N TYR A 106 5.36 4.13 18.36
CA TYR A 106 4.97 2.92 17.65
C TYR A 106 6.16 2.34 16.88
N THR A 107 6.24 1.02 16.90
CA THR A 107 7.25 0.23 16.18
C THR A 107 6.60 -0.71 15.19
N LEU A 108 7.31 -1.13 14.15
CA LEU A 108 6.82 -2.12 13.18
C LEU A 108 6.31 -3.37 13.89
N ALA A 109 5.23 -3.97 13.36
CA ALA A 109 4.50 -5.04 14.05
C ALA A 109 4.16 -6.23 13.16
N PHE A 110 4.02 -6.04 11.85
CA PHE A 110 3.56 -7.11 10.96
C PHE A 110 4.70 -7.74 10.15
N TRP A 111 4.54 -9.02 9.80
CA TRP A 111 5.50 -9.78 8.99
C TRP A 111 5.92 -9.06 7.70
N ASP A 112 4.95 -8.52 6.95
CA ASP A 112 5.20 -7.83 5.68
C ASP A 112 5.99 -6.52 5.89
N GLU A 113 5.85 -5.89 7.06
CA GLU A 113 6.61 -4.69 7.42
C GLU A 113 8.09 -5.00 7.65
N PHE A 114 8.40 -6.14 8.27
CA PHE A 114 9.77 -6.58 8.48
C PHE A 114 10.40 -7.25 7.27
N SER A 115 9.61 -7.93 6.44
CA SER A 115 10.14 -8.66 5.27
C SER A 115 10.38 -7.79 4.05
N HIS A 116 9.61 -6.71 3.86
CA HIS A 116 9.81 -5.80 2.73
C HIS A 116 9.42 -4.35 2.95
N TRP A 117 8.23 -4.02 3.47
CA TRP A 117 7.78 -2.61 3.44
C TRP A 117 8.66 -1.69 4.29
N GLY A 118 8.86 -2.02 5.56
CA GLY A 118 9.76 -1.24 6.43
C GLY A 118 11.22 -1.45 6.07
N LEU A 119 11.58 -2.70 5.73
CA LEU A 119 12.95 -3.09 5.38
C LEU A 119 13.49 -2.30 4.19
N MET A 120 12.71 -2.18 3.11
CA MET A 120 13.05 -1.39 1.92
C MET A 120 13.28 0.07 2.26
N THR A 121 12.36 0.68 3.02
CA THR A 121 12.49 2.09 3.39
C THR A 121 13.71 2.33 4.28
N LYS A 122 14.04 1.42 5.20
CA LYS A 122 15.23 1.49 6.04
C LYS A 122 16.53 1.33 5.23
N GLU A 123 16.55 0.40 4.27
CA GLU A 123 17.68 0.24 3.35
C GLU A 123 17.88 1.51 2.52
N MET A 124 16.81 2.08 1.94
CA MET A 124 16.86 3.35 1.21
C MET A 124 17.39 4.50 2.09
N TYR A 125 16.97 4.57 3.37
CA TYR A 125 17.46 5.56 4.32
C TYR A 125 18.98 5.45 4.54
N GLN A 126 19.51 4.23 4.64
CA GLN A 126 20.93 3.97 4.87
C GLN A 126 21.78 4.18 3.61
N SER A 127 21.29 3.73 2.44
CA SER A 127 22.06 3.75 1.19
C SER A 127 21.87 5.04 0.38
N GLY A 128 20.73 5.73 0.55
CA GLY A 128 20.33 6.83 -0.32
C GLY A 128 19.96 6.40 -1.75
N ALA A 129 19.66 5.13 -1.97
CA ALA A 129 19.36 4.53 -3.27
C ALA A 129 18.26 3.45 -3.18
N LEU A 130 17.71 3.04 -4.33
CA LEU A 130 16.76 1.93 -4.41
C LEU A 130 17.40 0.59 -4.01
N SER A 131 16.58 -0.34 -3.53
CA SER A 131 16.99 -1.72 -3.26
C SER A 131 17.43 -2.44 -4.54
N VAL A 132 18.50 -3.24 -4.45
CA VAL A 132 19.09 -3.97 -5.58
C VAL A 132 19.14 -5.48 -5.30
N PRO A 133 19.26 -6.36 -6.32
CA PRO A 133 19.23 -7.82 -6.12
C PRO A 133 20.31 -8.37 -5.18
N LYS A 134 21.44 -7.67 -5.09
CA LYS A 134 22.57 -8.02 -4.21
C LYS A 134 22.47 -7.36 -2.82
N GLY A 135 21.38 -6.66 -2.52
CA GLY A 135 21.15 -5.97 -1.25
C GLY A 135 20.63 -6.89 -0.14
N ALA A 136 20.10 -6.29 0.92
CA ALA A 136 19.51 -7.00 2.06
C ALA A 136 18.00 -7.26 1.88
N VAL A 137 17.35 -6.54 0.97
CA VAL A 137 15.93 -6.69 0.67
C VAL A 137 15.68 -7.81 -0.34
N THR A 138 14.73 -8.69 -0.05
CA THR A 138 14.33 -9.78 -0.98
C THR A 138 13.35 -9.39 -2.04
N PHE A 139 12.37 -8.58 -1.66
CA PHE A 139 11.36 -8.10 -2.57
C PHE A 139 11.84 -6.81 -3.26
N TRP A 140 13.12 -6.75 -3.63
CA TRP A 140 13.76 -5.57 -4.24
C TRP A 140 13.09 -5.14 -5.55
N TYR A 141 12.39 -6.06 -6.20
CA TYR A 141 11.62 -5.85 -7.44
C TYR A 141 10.18 -5.33 -7.18
N TYR A 142 9.76 -5.16 -5.92
CA TYR A 142 8.46 -4.55 -5.63
C TYR A 142 8.48 -3.07 -6.02
N SER A 143 7.38 -2.61 -6.61
CA SER A 143 7.23 -1.20 -6.99
C SER A 143 7.46 -0.29 -5.76
N PRO A 144 8.33 0.74 -5.84
CA PRO A 144 8.85 1.41 -4.65
C PRO A 144 8.05 2.63 -4.21
N GLY A 145 6.89 2.93 -4.80
CA GLY A 145 6.19 4.22 -4.64
C GLY A 145 5.84 4.57 -3.19
N ALA A 146 5.30 3.62 -2.42
CA ALA A 146 4.97 3.85 -1.01
C ALA A 146 6.25 3.99 -0.17
N ASN A 147 7.27 3.18 -0.45
CA ASN A 147 8.58 3.25 0.20
C ASN A 147 9.29 4.58 -0.06
N LEU A 148 9.24 5.09 -1.29
CA LEU A 148 9.80 6.39 -1.67
C LEU A 148 9.12 7.52 -0.90
N PHE A 149 7.80 7.46 -0.73
CA PHE A 149 7.07 8.43 0.08
C PHE A 149 7.47 8.37 1.55
N GLN A 150 7.55 7.16 2.13
CA GLN A 150 8.01 6.99 3.51
C GLN A 150 9.49 7.41 3.70
N TYR A 151 10.34 7.10 2.72
CA TYR A 151 11.74 7.54 2.66
C TYR A 151 11.83 9.07 2.67
N TYR A 152 11.03 9.74 1.86
CA TYR A 152 10.99 11.21 1.81
C TYR A 152 10.68 11.84 3.17
N PHE A 153 9.77 11.27 3.95
CA PHE A 153 9.55 11.72 5.32
C PHE A 153 10.77 11.47 6.21
N THR A 154 11.31 10.25 6.20
CA THR A 154 12.43 9.87 7.10
C THR A 154 13.74 10.59 6.77
N VAL A 155 14.05 10.84 5.50
CA VAL A 155 15.30 11.53 5.11
C VAL A 155 15.29 13.01 5.53
N ILE A 156 14.13 13.65 5.57
CA ILE A 156 13.97 15.05 5.97
C ILE A 156 13.81 15.19 7.50
N SER A 157 13.02 14.31 8.13
CA SER A 157 12.65 14.43 9.55
C SER A 157 13.51 13.60 10.52
N GLY A 158 14.30 12.65 9.99
CA GLY A 158 15.02 11.61 10.73
C GLY A 158 14.30 10.27 10.69
N PHE A 159 15.05 9.17 10.68
CA PHE A 159 14.46 7.83 10.62
C PHE A 159 13.84 7.42 11.96
N ASN A 160 12.53 7.19 11.96
CA ASN A 160 11.80 6.50 13.01
C ASN A 160 10.66 5.67 12.41
N GLU A 161 10.30 4.56 13.06
CA GLU A 161 9.23 3.69 12.56
C GLU A 161 7.85 4.38 12.62
N HIS A 162 7.59 5.21 13.62
CA HIS A 162 6.37 6.03 13.67
C HIS A 162 6.25 7.03 12.52
N THR A 163 7.38 7.52 11.99
CA THR A 163 7.41 8.39 10.80
C THR A 163 6.97 7.62 9.56
N LEU A 164 7.28 6.31 9.46
CA LEU A 164 6.78 5.45 8.39
C LEU A 164 5.25 5.33 8.44
N TYR A 165 4.69 5.07 9.62
CA TYR A 165 3.24 5.04 9.82
C TYR A 165 2.58 6.38 9.51
N PHE A 166 3.18 7.49 9.94
CA PHE A 166 2.65 8.82 9.65
C PHE A 166 2.67 9.14 8.14
N ALA A 167 3.77 8.83 7.44
CA ALA A 167 3.85 9.00 6.00
C ALA A 167 2.80 8.14 5.28
N GLN A 168 2.64 6.88 5.68
CA GLN A 168 1.60 6.01 5.14
C GLN A 168 0.20 6.60 5.38
N PHE A 169 -0.06 7.12 6.57
CA PHE A 169 -1.34 7.73 6.90
C PHE A 169 -1.63 8.96 6.02
N VAL A 170 -0.64 9.84 5.83
CA VAL A 170 -0.77 11.00 4.94
C VAL A 170 -1.09 10.54 3.52
N LEU A 171 -0.39 9.52 3.01
CA LEU A 171 -0.65 8.92 1.71
C LEU A 171 -2.09 8.36 1.62
N LEU A 172 -2.54 7.67 2.67
CA LEU A 172 -3.86 7.02 2.73
C LEU A 172 -5.01 8.01 2.88
N PHE A 173 -4.88 9.05 3.70
CA PHE A 173 -5.99 9.93 4.07
C PHE A 173 -6.18 11.10 3.10
N THR A 174 -5.12 11.57 2.45
CA THR A 174 -5.21 12.70 1.52
C THR A 174 -6.25 12.51 0.40
N PRO A 175 -6.36 11.37 -0.29
CA PRO A 175 -7.37 11.21 -1.33
C PRO A 175 -8.81 11.36 -0.81
N VAL A 176 -9.05 10.97 0.46
CA VAL A 176 -10.36 11.02 1.13
C VAL A 176 -10.84 12.47 1.30
N VAL A 177 -9.92 13.43 1.38
CA VAL A 177 -10.28 14.83 1.60
C VAL A 177 -11.12 15.41 0.45
N VAL A 178 -11.06 14.80 -0.73
CA VAL A 178 -11.90 15.13 -1.90
C VAL A 178 -13.39 15.04 -1.56
N PHE A 179 -13.79 14.24 -0.57
CA PHE A 179 -15.18 14.22 -0.13
C PHE A 179 -15.68 15.56 0.39
N PHE A 180 -14.77 16.41 0.90
CA PHE A 180 -15.09 17.66 1.57
C PHE A 180 -15.06 18.90 0.65
N ARG A 181 -14.75 18.76 -0.65
CA ARG A 181 -14.57 19.90 -1.59
C ARG A 181 -15.79 20.83 -1.75
N GLU A 182 -16.96 20.38 -1.33
CA GLU A 182 -18.25 21.13 -1.37
C GLU A 182 -18.81 21.43 0.02
N PHE A 183 -18.07 21.09 1.08
CA PHE A 183 -18.53 21.26 2.45
C PHE A 183 -18.19 22.67 2.95
N SER A 184 -18.84 23.06 4.05
CA SER A 184 -18.61 24.34 4.74
C SER A 184 -18.78 24.13 6.24
N PHE A 185 -17.93 24.76 7.05
CA PHE A 185 -17.96 24.57 8.51
C PHE A 185 -19.30 24.92 9.15
N LYS A 186 -19.98 25.97 8.65
CA LYS A 186 -21.24 26.42 9.23
C LYS A 186 -22.39 25.42 9.06
N ARG A 187 -22.41 24.65 7.97
CA ARG A 187 -23.55 23.80 7.59
C ARG A 187 -23.25 22.31 7.66
N HIS A 188 -21.98 21.92 7.54
CA HIS A 188 -21.61 20.55 7.20
C HIS A 188 -20.73 19.86 8.24
N THR A 189 -20.44 20.47 9.39
CA THR A 189 -19.60 19.88 10.44
C THR A 189 -20.02 18.46 10.87
N PRO A 190 -21.32 18.15 11.09
CA PRO A 190 -21.72 16.77 11.40
C PRO A 190 -21.38 15.79 10.27
N PHE A 191 -21.53 16.21 9.02
CA PHE A 191 -21.18 15.38 7.86
C PHE A 191 -19.68 15.21 7.69
N ILE A 192 -18.86 16.20 8.07
CA ILE A 192 -17.39 16.04 8.11
C ILE A 192 -17.01 14.91 9.05
N ILE A 193 -17.57 14.93 10.27
CA ILE A 193 -17.32 13.92 11.30
C ILE A 193 -17.81 12.55 10.82
N LEU A 194 -19.04 12.45 10.32
CA LEU A 194 -19.61 11.19 9.84
C LEU A 194 -18.86 10.61 8.63
N THR A 195 -18.38 11.47 7.70
CA THR A 195 -17.57 11.02 6.55
C THR A 195 -16.22 10.47 7.02
N THR A 196 -15.58 11.17 7.96
CA THR A 196 -14.29 10.74 8.54
C THR A 196 -14.47 9.42 9.29
N ALA A 197 -15.50 9.31 10.13
CA ALA A 197 -15.84 8.09 10.84
C ALA A 197 -16.15 6.94 9.87
N PHE A 198 -16.94 7.18 8.83
CA PHE A 198 -17.24 6.19 7.80
C PHE A 198 -15.97 5.66 7.13
N PHE A 199 -15.04 6.54 6.75
CA PHE A 199 -13.76 6.12 6.17
C PHE A 199 -12.98 5.20 7.11
N TYR A 200 -12.81 5.58 8.37
CA TYR A 200 -12.10 4.73 9.35
C TYR A 200 -12.83 3.40 9.59
N THR A 201 -14.16 3.40 9.63
CA THR A 201 -14.94 2.17 9.71
C THR A 201 -14.65 1.26 8.53
N LEU A 202 -14.62 1.77 7.29
CA LEU A 202 -14.27 0.94 6.13
C LEU A 202 -12.87 0.33 6.27
N ILE A 203 -11.88 1.11 6.74
CA ILE A 203 -10.52 0.60 6.94
C ILE A 203 -10.49 -0.52 7.98
N ILE A 204 -11.17 -0.35 9.12
CA ILE A 204 -11.26 -1.37 10.16
C ILE A 204 -11.99 -2.62 9.64
N VAL A 205 -13.09 -2.44 8.90
CA VAL A 205 -13.88 -3.56 8.36
C VAL A 205 -13.07 -4.39 7.39
N PHE A 206 -12.38 -3.75 6.46
CA PHE A 206 -11.70 -4.45 5.38
C PHE A 206 -10.29 -4.94 5.75
N PHE A 207 -9.64 -4.30 6.73
CA PHE A 207 -8.23 -4.57 7.03
C PHE A 207 -7.93 -4.81 8.51
N GLN A 208 -8.92 -4.68 9.40
CA GLN A 208 -8.83 -4.94 10.86
C GLN A 208 -7.85 -4.05 11.64
N THR A 209 -7.08 -3.19 10.96
CA THR A 209 -6.16 -2.22 11.57
C THR A 209 -6.19 -0.89 10.82
N THR A 210 -6.06 0.19 11.59
CA THR A 210 -5.86 1.56 11.07
C THR A 210 -4.38 1.96 11.01
N VAL A 211 -3.49 1.09 11.47
CA VAL A 211 -2.06 1.34 11.60
C VAL A 211 -1.33 0.18 10.93
N SER A 212 -0.92 0.38 9.68
CA SER A 212 -0.06 -0.52 8.94
C SER A 212 0.61 0.23 7.81
N ILE A 213 1.85 -0.13 7.45
CA ILE A 213 2.53 0.40 6.25
C ILE A 213 2.31 -0.44 4.99
N MET A 214 1.41 -1.44 5.05
CA MET A 214 1.04 -2.24 3.89
C MET A 214 0.27 -1.41 2.85
N VAL A 215 0.51 -1.67 1.57
CA VAL A 215 0.02 -0.83 0.46
C VAL A 215 -1.39 -1.18 -0.04
N ASP A 216 -1.96 -2.31 0.36
CA ASP A 216 -3.26 -2.77 -0.12
C ASP A 216 -4.38 -1.76 0.20
N GLN A 217 -4.33 -1.11 1.37
CA GLN A 217 -5.24 -0.01 1.73
C GLN A 217 -5.08 1.20 0.79
N VAL A 218 -3.84 1.59 0.50
CA VAL A 218 -3.52 2.74 -0.36
C VAL A 218 -4.01 2.51 -1.79
N LEU A 219 -3.81 1.29 -2.33
CA LEU A 219 -4.33 0.91 -3.65
C LEU A 219 -5.86 1.06 -3.70
N GLY A 220 -6.56 0.52 -2.69
CA GLY A 220 -8.01 0.57 -2.62
C GLY A 220 -8.54 2.01 -2.55
N VAL A 221 -7.92 2.85 -1.71
CA VAL A 221 -8.28 4.27 -1.60
C VAL A 221 -7.98 5.03 -2.87
N TYR A 222 -6.78 4.94 -3.44
CA TYR A 222 -6.42 5.68 -4.65
C TYR A 222 -7.31 5.31 -5.83
N PHE A 223 -7.60 4.01 -6.00
CA PHE A 223 -8.49 3.56 -7.07
C PHE A 223 -9.91 4.12 -6.92
N GLY A 224 -10.52 3.96 -5.75
CA GLY A 224 -11.88 4.45 -5.48
C GLY A 224 -11.97 5.97 -5.53
N MET A 225 -10.97 6.67 -4.98
CA MET A 225 -10.96 8.14 -4.91
C MET A 225 -10.61 8.80 -6.24
N ALA A 226 -9.81 8.19 -7.12
CA ALA A 226 -9.60 8.69 -8.47
C ALA A 226 -10.91 8.73 -9.27
N LEU A 227 -11.68 7.63 -9.24
CA LEU A 227 -13.00 7.56 -9.87
C LEU A 227 -13.98 8.54 -9.21
N THR A 228 -14.02 8.58 -7.87
CA THR A 228 -14.88 9.49 -7.12
C THR A 228 -14.62 10.94 -7.47
N ALA A 229 -13.35 11.36 -7.45
CA ALA A 229 -12.93 12.72 -7.76
C ALA A 229 -13.36 13.14 -9.17
N TYR A 230 -13.22 12.24 -10.15
CA TYR A 230 -13.61 12.50 -11.54
C TYR A 230 -15.12 12.65 -11.70
N PHE A 231 -15.90 11.66 -11.25
CA PHE A 231 -17.36 11.69 -11.41
C PHE A 231 -18.03 12.77 -10.54
N ARG A 232 -17.36 13.28 -9.52
CA ARG A 232 -17.80 14.46 -8.76
C ARG A 232 -17.31 15.79 -9.32
N GLY A 233 -16.30 15.80 -10.19
CA GLY A 233 -15.64 17.02 -10.69
C GLY A 233 -16.51 18.00 -11.47
N GLY A 234 -17.75 17.66 -11.85
CA GLY A 234 -18.63 18.55 -12.61
C GLY A 234 -18.15 18.86 -14.03
N ASN A 235 -18.75 19.86 -14.69
CA ASN A 235 -18.37 20.30 -16.04
C ASN A 235 -17.13 21.21 -16.03
N LYS A 236 -16.01 20.72 -15.47
CA LYS A 236 -14.71 21.43 -15.50
C LYS A 236 -13.96 21.15 -16.81
N LYS A 237 -12.93 21.98 -17.06
CA LYS A 237 -12.16 22.08 -18.31
C LYS A 237 -11.54 20.75 -18.74
N ASP A 238 -11.33 20.59 -20.04
CA ASP A 238 -10.74 19.39 -20.65
C ASP A 238 -9.36 19.02 -20.10
N THR A 239 -8.57 20.00 -19.65
CA THR A 239 -7.24 19.81 -19.05
C THR A 239 -7.28 19.23 -17.63
N SER A 240 -8.46 19.08 -17.02
CA SER A 240 -8.61 18.50 -15.67
C SER A 240 -8.15 17.05 -15.57
N LEU A 241 -8.11 16.31 -16.69
CA LEU A 241 -7.56 14.94 -16.74
C LEU A 241 -6.07 14.88 -16.35
N LEU A 242 -5.30 15.96 -16.59
CA LEU A 242 -3.88 16.00 -16.25
C LEU A 242 -3.63 15.90 -14.73
N LEU A 243 -4.61 16.25 -13.89
CA LEU A 243 -4.51 16.09 -12.44
C LEU A 243 -4.46 14.62 -11.99
N TYR A 244 -4.99 13.72 -12.81
CA TYR A 244 -5.06 12.30 -12.52
C TYR A 244 -3.84 11.53 -13.06
N VAL A 245 -3.06 12.11 -13.97
CA VAL A 245 -1.82 11.51 -14.49
C VAL A 245 -0.86 11.11 -13.35
N PRO A 246 -0.47 12.00 -12.41
CA PRO A 246 0.39 11.59 -11.31
C PRO A 246 -0.27 10.53 -10.40
N VAL A 247 -1.60 10.56 -10.26
CA VAL A 247 -2.36 9.56 -9.48
C VAL A 247 -2.25 8.17 -10.12
N LEU A 248 -2.36 8.08 -11.45
CA LEU A 248 -2.21 6.82 -12.20
C LEU A 248 -0.78 6.29 -12.13
N CYS A 249 0.22 7.16 -12.28
CA CYS A 249 1.63 6.80 -12.10
C CYS A 249 1.90 6.27 -10.68
N ALA A 250 1.42 6.98 -9.65
CA ALA A 250 1.58 6.57 -8.25
C ALA A 250 0.89 5.23 -7.97
N LEU A 251 -0.32 5.00 -8.49
CA LEU A 251 -1.00 3.70 -8.41
C LEU A 251 -0.12 2.57 -8.94
N THR A 252 0.46 2.72 -10.14
CA THR A 252 1.39 1.75 -10.73
C THR A 252 2.64 1.54 -9.88
N LEU A 253 3.11 2.58 -9.18
CA LEU A 253 4.30 2.54 -8.34
C LEU A 253 4.05 1.96 -6.95
N PHE A 254 2.82 1.84 -6.44
CA PHE A 254 2.59 1.28 -5.10
C PHE A 254 2.75 -0.24 -5.05
N LYS A 255 2.37 -0.96 -6.11
CA LYS A 255 2.48 -2.42 -6.22
C LYS A 255 2.33 -2.81 -7.69
N ALA A 256 2.83 -3.99 -8.08
CA ALA A 256 2.65 -4.50 -9.44
C ALA A 256 1.17 -4.61 -9.86
N SER A 257 0.26 -4.97 -8.94
CA SER A 257 -1.18 -4.98 -9.17
C SER A 257 -1.79 -3.58 -9.35
N GLY A 258 -1.05 -2.53 -8.99
CA GLY A 258 -1.42 -1.12 -9.18
C GLY A 258 -1.66 -0.75 -10.63
N LEU A 259 -0.92 -1.35 -11.57
CA LEU A 259 -1.13 -1.13 -13.00
C LEU A 259 -2.55 -1.53 -13.43
N PHE A 260 -3.06 -2.65 -12.91
CA PHE A 260 -4.42 -3.11 -13.22
C PHE A 260 -5.46 -2.08 -12.77
N PHE A 261 -5.32 -1.54 -11.55
CA PHE A 261 -6.19 -0.48 -11.04
C PHE A 261 -6.07 0.82 -11.86
N ALA A 262 -4.84 1.21 -12.23
CA ALA A 262 -4.60 2.38 -13.07
C ALA A 262 -5.28 2.22 -14.45
N ILE A 263 -5.16 1.05 -15.10
CA ILE A 263 -5.86 0.75 -16.36
C ILE A 263 -7.37 0.83 -16.18
N ALA A 264 -7.93 0.30 -15.09
CA ALA A 264 -9.36 0.38 -14.81
C ALA A 264 -9.83 1.85 -14.70
N VAL A 265 -9.10 2.68 -13.95
CA VAL A 265 -9.37 4.14 -13.88
C VAL A 265 -9.30 4.77 -15.27
N THR A 266 -8.22 4.49 -16.02
CA THR A 266 -8.00 5.03 -17.35
C THR A 266 -9.16 4.71 -18.28
N VAL A 267 -9.61 3.45 -18.34
CA VAL A 267 -10.70 3.01 -19.21
C VAL A 267 -12.02 3.67 -18.83
N ILE A 268 -12.38 3.64 -17.54
CA ILE A 268 -13.66 4.17 -17.05
C ILE A 268 -13.75 5.69 -17.28
N ILE A 269 -12.68 6.42 -16.97
CA ILE A 269 -12.61 7.88 -17.13
C ILE A 269 -12.54 8.26 -18.61
N SER A 270 -11.66 7.63 -19.40
CA SER A 270 -11.48 7.96 -20.82
C SER A 270 -12.75 7.75 -21.61
N ALA A 271 -13.47 6.63 -21.41
CA ALA A 271 -14.74 6.40 -22.09
C ALA A 271 -15.77 7.48 -21.74
N SER A 272 -15.88 7.83 -20.45
CA SER A 272 -16.79 8.89 -20.00
C SER A 272 -16.42 10.27 -20.57
N PHE A 273 -15.11 10.55 -20.65
CA PHE A 273 -14.56 11.79 -21.18
C PHE A 273 -14.79 11.92 -22.69
N ILE A 274 -14.56 10.85 -23.45
CA ILE A 274 -14.82 10.79 -24.90
C ILE A 274 -16.31 10.97 -25.17
N LEU A 275 -17.17 10.23 -24.46
CA LEU A 275 -18.63 10.33 -24.62
C LEU A 275 -19.12 11.76 -24.37
N LYS A 276 -18.61 12.43 -23.33
CA LYS A 276 -18.97 13.82 -23.02
C LYS A 276 -18.50 14.79 -24.10
N ASN A 277 -17.25 14.68 -24.56
CA ASN A 277 -16.65 15.67 -25.45
C ASN A 277 -16.97 15.48 -26.93
N PHE A 278 -17.17 14.25 -27.42
CA PHE A 278 -17.44 14.00 -28.84
C PHE A 278 -18.92 14.06 -29.22
N PHE A 279 -19.84 13.83 -28.26
CA PHE A 279 -21.28 13.91 -28.52
C PHE A 279 -21.88 15.30 -28.23
N ASP A 280 -21.11 16.22 -27.62
CA ASP A 280 -21.51 17.61 -27.49
C ASP A 280 -21.23 18.37 -28.82
N LYS A 281 -22.28 18.68 -29.58
CA LYS A 281 -22.18 19.34 -30.90
C LYS A 281 -21.47 20.72 -30.86
N SER A 282 -21.27 21.31 -29.68
CA SER A 282 -20.60 22.61 -29.50
C SER A 282 -19.07 22.53 -29.44
N SER A 283 -18.49 21.33 -29.29
CA SER A 283 -17.06 21.13 -28.97
C SER A 283 -16.14 20.91 -30.19
N LEU A 284 -16.70 20.56 -31.36
CA LEU A 284 -15.98 20.16 -32.57
C LEU A 284 -15.39 21.34 -33.36
N LYS A 285 -14.75 22.29 -32.69
CA LYS A 285 -13.85 23.26 -33.35
C LYS A 285 -12.44 22.67 -33.39
N LEU A 286 -11.83 22.59 -34.57
CA LEU A 286 -10.51 21.97 -34.81
C LEU A 286 -9.41 22.41 -33.81
N ASN A 287 -9.44 23.67 -33.36
CA ASN A 287 -8.49 24.23 -32.40
C ASN A 287 -8.62 23.67 -30.96
N ARG A 288 -9.73 22.98 -30.62
CA ARG A 288 -9.92 22.33 -29.31
C ARG A 288 -9.65 20.82 -29.34
N THR A 289 -9.72 20.18 -30.50
CA THR A 289 -9.55 18.73 -30.63
C THR A 289 -8.13 18.27 -30.32
N LEU A 290 -7.10 18.99 -30.80
CA LEU A 290 -5.71 18.58 -30.60
C LEU A 290 -5.29 18.55 -29.11
N PRO A 291 -5.52 19.59 -28.29
CA PRO A 291 -5.22 19.53 -26.86
C PRO A 291 -5.96 18.41 -26.11
N VAL A 292 -7.20 18.11 -26.49
CA VAL A 292 -8.02 17.03 -25.91
C VAL A 292 -7.38 15.67 -26.22
N VAL A 293 -6.99 15.44 -27.49
CA VAL A 293 -6.32 14.19 -27.91
C VAL A 293 -4.98 14.02 -27.21
N ILE A 294 -4.15 15.08 -27.14
CA ILE A 294 -2.86 15.03 -26.43
C ILE A 294 -3.08 14.71 -24.94
N THR A 295 -4.04 15.37 -24.29
CA THR A 295 -4.37 15.12 -22.88
C THR A 295 -4.80 13.66 -22.66
N LEU A 296 -5.64 13.13 -23.54
CA LEU A 296 -6.09 11.75 -23.48
C LEU A 296 -4.94 10.76 -23.71
N LEU A 297 -4.05 11.03 -24.67
CA LEU A 297 -2.86 10.21 -24.92
C LEU A 297 -1.93 10.18 -23.71
N ILE A 298 -1.64 11.33 -23.10
CA ILE A 298 -0.83 11.40 -21.87
C ILE A 298 -1.51 10.60 -20.75
N PHE A 299 -2.80 10.78 -20.56
CA PHE A 299 -3.58 10.08 -19.54
C PHE A 299 -3.55 8.55 -19.73
N VAL A 300 -3.70 8.06 -20.97
CA VAL A 300 -3.69 6.63 -21.29
C VAL A 300 -2.30 6.01 -21.21
N LEU A 301 -1.27 6.69 -21.73
CA LEU A 301 0.08 6.15 -21.83
C LEU A 301 0.87 6.24 -20.51
N SER A 302 0.56 7.21 -19.64
CA SER A 302 1.31 7.43 -18.40
C SER A 302 1.43 6.21 -17.46
N PRO A 303 0.38 5.43 -17.14
CA PRO A 303 0.55 4.24 -16.30
C PRO A 303 1.36 3.13 -16.99
N LEU A 304 1.28 3.00 -18.31
CA LEU A 304 2.05 2.02 -19.07
C LEU A 304 3.54 2.38 -19.07
N ILE A 305 3.87 3.64 -19.39
CA ILE A 305 5.25 4.14 -19.37
C ILE A 305 5.86 3.95 -17.99
N THR A 306 5.11 4.25 -16.93
CA THR A 306 5.58 4.10 -15.53
C THR A 306 5.83 2.63 -15.16
N SER A 307 4.96 1.71 -15.61
CA SER A 307 5.16 0.27 -15.39
C SER A 307 6.40 -0.22 -16.13
N GLU A 308 6.53 0.14 -17.41
CA GLU A 308 7.65 -0.31 -18.23
C GLU A 308 8.98 0.31 -17.78
N SER A 309 9.00 1.54 -17.28
CA SER A 309 10.20 2.13 -16.69
C SER A 309 10.67 1.37 -15.46
N TRP A 310 9.74 0.88 -14.61
CA TRP A 310 10.09 0.08 -13.45
C TRP A 310 10.62 -1.31 -13.85
N LYS A 311 9.97 -1.96 -14.81
CA LYS A 311 10.45 -3.25 -15.35
C LYS A 311 11.82 -3.11 -16.00
N ALA A 312 12.06 -2.01 -16.73
CA ALA A 312 13.35 -1.72 -17.35
C ALA A 312 14.44 -1.54 -16.28
N HIS A 313 14.14 -0.82 -15.19
CA HIS A 313 15.05 -0.68 -14.06
C HIS A 313 15.39 -2.03 -13.40
N ILE A 314 14.38 -2.86 -13.09
CA ILE A 314 14.59 -4.20 -12.54
C ILE A 314 15.49 -5.03 -13.45
N LYS A 315 15.21 -5.01 -14.76
CA LYS A 315 15.98 -5.74 -15.76
C LYS A 315 17.43 -5.26 -15.80
N HIS A 316 17.67 -3.96 -15.71
CA HIS A 316 19.01 -3.38 -15.65
C HIS A 316 19.78 -3.87 -14.41
N GLU A 317 19.18 -3.74 -13.21
CA GLU A 317 19.83 -4.12 -11.95
C GLU A 317 20.12 -5.62 -11.82
N ASN A 318 19.33 -6.45 -12.50
CA ASN A 318 19.43 -7.91 -12.43
C ASN A 318 20.03 -8.55 -13.70
N GLY A 319 20.92 -7.84 -14.38
CA GLY A 319 21.72 -8.40 -15.49
C GLY A 319 20.88 -8.90 -16.67
N GLY A 320 19.72 -8.27 -16.93
CA GLY A 320 18.83 -8.62 -18.03
C GLY A 320 17.66 -9.53 -17.67
N GLN A 321 17.58 -10.04 -16.43
CA GLN A 321 16.56 -11.00 -16.00
C GLN A 321 15.46 -10.36 -15.16
N ILE A 322 14.21 -10.78 -15.39
CA ILE A 322 13.05 -10.39 -14.57
C ILE A 322 12.68 -11.58 -13.66
N PRO A 323 12.49 -11.36 -12.34
CA PRO A 323 12.08 -12.42 -11.41
C PRO A 323 10.85 -13.21 -11.88
N ASN A 324 10.84 -14.53 -11.62
CA ASN A 324 9.78 -15.46 -12.04
C ASN A 324 8.37 -15.04 -11.59
N LEU A 325 8.26 -14.33 -10.46
CA LEU A 325 6.99 -13.77 -9.94
C LEU A 325 6.34 -12.72 -10.85
N ILE A 326 7.07 -12.23 -11.86
CA ILE A 326 6.58 -11.27 -12.87
C ILE A 326 6.46 -11.96 -14.24
N GLN A 327 6.94 -13.19 -14.39
CA GLN A 327 6.84 -13.95 -15.64
C GLN A 327 5.44 -14.54 -15.82
N SER A 328 4.94 -14.52 -17.05
CA SER A 328 3.69 -15.17 -17.41
C SER A 328 3.87 -16.69 -17.48
N SER A 329 3.02 -17.44 -16.78
CA SER A 329 2.92 -18.90 -16.97
C SER A 329 2.62 -19.24 -18.43
N GLY A 330 3.25 -20.30 -18.95
CA GLY A 330 2.93 -20.84 -20.29
C GLY A 330 1.58 -21.57 -20.36
N GLN A 331 1.02 -21.98 -19.21
CA GLN A 331 -0.33 -22.55 -19.13
C GLN A 331 -1.38 -21.43 -19.01
N SER A 332 -2.49 -21.57 -19.75
CA SER A 332 -3.62 -20.65 -19.63
C SER A 332 -4.37 -20.85 -18.31
N LEU A 333 -4.95 -19.77 -17.77
CA LEU A 333 -5.76 -19.83 -16.56
C LEU A 333 -6.98 -20.74 -16.73
N MET A 334 -7.62 -20.71 -17.90
CA MET A 334 -8.81 -21.52 -18.18
C MET A 334 -8.48 -23.02 -18.14
N ASP A 335 -7.34 -23.42 -18.70
CA ASP A 335 -6.91 -24.82 -18.68
C ASP A 335 -6.59 -25.28 -17.25
N ALA A 336 -5.93 -24.44 -16.46
CA ALA A 336 -5.62 -24.76 -15.06
C ALA A 336 -6.88 -24.91 -14.19
N VAL A 337 -7.97 -24.20 -14.52
CA VAL A 337 -9.25 -24.31 -13.82
C VAL A 337 -10.05 -25.53 -14.29
N ARG A 338 -10.12 -25.79 -15.60
CA ARG A 338 -10.93 -26.90 -16.16
C ARG A 338 -10.24 -28.26 -16.01
N SER A 339 -8.92 -28.29 -16.18
CA SER A 339 -8.10 -29.49 -16.18
C SER A 339 -6.82 -29.27 -15.36
N PRO A 340 -6.91 -29.21 -14.01
CA PRO A 340 -5.76 -29.06 -13.14
C PRO A 340 -4.72 -30.16 -13.38
N LYS A 341 -3.45 -29.78 -13.55
CA LYS A 341 -2.36 -30.72 -13.89
C LYS A 341 -1.92 -31.60 -12.72
N ASN A 342 -2.10 -31.12 -11.50
CA ASN A 342 -1.69 -31.79 -10.27
C ASN A 342 -2.67 -31.52 -9.13
N ASP A 343 -2.50 -32.24 -8.02
CA ASP A 343 -3.38 -32.15 -6.85
C ASP A 343 -3.31 -30.79 -6.16
N ASP A 344 -2.15 -30.12 -6.20
CA ASP A 344 -2.00 -28.76 -5.69
C ASP A 344 -2.90 -27.78 -6.44
N GLN A 345 -2.85 -27.76 -7.78
CA GLN A 345 -3.73 -26.92 -8.60
C GLN A 345 -5.20 -27.25 -8.35
N ARG A 346 -5.56 -28.53 -8.28
CA ARG A 346 -6.94 -28.97 -7.99
C ARG A 346 -7.41 -28.44 -6.64
N THR A 347 -6.57 -28.54 -5.62
CA THR A 347 -6.85 -28.07 -4.26
C THR A 347 -6.97 -26.55 -4.22
N ILE A 348 -6.07 -25.82 -4.87
CA ILE A 348 -6.09 -24.36 -4.97
C ILE A 348 -7.41 -23.89 -5.62
N VAL A 349 -7.78 -24.46 -6.77
CA VAL A 349 -9.03 -24.14 -7.48
C VAL A 349 -10.24 -24.41 -6.58
N SER A 350 -10.29 -25.59 -5.96
CA SER A 350 -11.38 -25.98 -5.06
C SER A 350 -11.52 -25.01 -3.87
N ASN A 351 -10.41 -24.74 -3.18
CA ASN A 351 -10.39 -23.84 -2.03
C ASN A 351 -10.78 -22.42 -2.44
N PHE A 352 -10.30 -21.94 -3.59
CA PHE A 352 -10.62 -20.60 -4.10
C PHE A 352 -12.11 -20.42 -4.38
N PHE A 353 -12.75 -21.36 -5.08
CA PHE A 353 -14.19 -21.29 -5.31
C PHE A 353 -15.00 -21.50 -4.03
N SER A 354 -14.50 -22.33 -3.10
CA SER A 354 -15.11 -22.47 -1.77
C SER A 354 -15.10 -21.14 -1.00
N ALA A 355 -13.98 -20.40 -1.06
CA ALA A 355 -13.83 -19.11 -0.40
C ALA A 355 -14.81 -18.03 -0.89
N ILE A 356 -15.34 -18.15 -2.11
CA ILE A 356 -16.27 -17.17 -2.72
C ILE A 356 -17.75 -17.56 -2.52
N LYS A 357 -18.05 -18.82 -2.15
CA LYS A 357 -19.43 -19.32 -1.95
C LYS A 357 -20.07 -18.79 -0.65
N ASP A 358 -21.33 -19.16 -0.41
CA ASP A 358 -22.18 -18.65 0.68
C ASP A 358 -21.61 -18.84 2.09
N LYS A 359 -20.83 -19.90 2.33
CA LYS A 359 -20.10 -20.15 3.58
C LYS A 359 -18.58 -19.94 3.42
N GLY A 360 -18.20 -19.14 2.43
CA GLY A 360 -16.81 -18.82 2.10
C GLY A 360 -16.16 -17.89 3.12
N ARG A 361 -14.93 -17.47 2.83
CA ARG A 361 -14.14 -16.61 3.72
C ARG A 361 -14.80 -15.24 3.84
N GLU A 362 -14.94 -14.79 5.08
CA GLU A 362 -15.50 -13.48 5.40
C GLU A 362 -14.44 -12.39 5.18
N ILE A 363 -14.85 -11.31 4.55
CA ILE A 363 -14.05 -10.10 4.37
C ILE A 363 -14.75 -9.01 5.16
N GLY A 364 -14.26 -8.79 6.38
CA GLY A 364 -14.94 -7.94 7.35
C GLY A 364 -16.23 -8.58 7.85
N THR A 365 -17.35 -8.22 7.24
CA THR A 365 -18.70 -8.62 7.69
C THR A 365 -19.35 -9.68 6.80
N PHE A 366 -18.92 -9.77 5.55
CA PHE A 366 -19.56 -10.59 4.53
C PHE A 366 -18.51 -11.29 3.68
N ASN A 367 -18.85 -12.45 3.12
CA ASN A 367 -18.04 -13.01 2.03
C ASN A 367 -18.25 -12.20 0.73
N VAL A 368 -17.44 -12.51 -0.29
CA VAL A 368 -17.45 -11.81 -1.59
C VAL A 368 -18.84 -11.77 -2.22
N LYS A 369 -19.58 -12.89 -2.27
CA LYS A 369 -20.91 -12.95 -2.89
C LYS A 369 -21.90 -12.02 -2.21
N HIS A 370 -21.94 -12.03 -0.87
CA HIS A 370 -22.83 -11.17 -0.10
C HIS A 370 -22.47 -9.69 -0.23
N TRP A 371 -21.18 -9.33 -0.30
CA TRP A 371 -20.78 -7.96 -0.63
C TRP A 371 -21.32 -7.51 -1.98
N PHE A 372 -21.28 -8.35 -3.01
CA PHE A 372 -21.87 -8.01 -4.32
C PHE A 372 -23.39 -7.87 -4.28
N ALA A 373 -24.09 -8.68 -3.48
CA ALA A 373 -25.53 -8.49 -3.27
C ALA A 373 -25.82 -7.13 -2.60
N VAL A 374 -25.01 -6.75 -1.60
CA VAL A 374 -25.10 -5.42 -0.95
C VAL A 374 -24.85 -4.32 -1.97
N PHE A 375 -23.78 -4.40 -2.76
CA PHE A 375 -23.49 -3.38 -3.77
C PHE A 375 -24.58 -3.29 -4.84
N PHE A 376 -25.12 -4.42 -5.30
CA PHE A 376 -26.22 -4.43 -6.26
C PHE A 376 -27.46 -3.71 -5.70
N ALA A 377 -27.84 -4.01 -4.45
CA ALA A 377 -28.94 -3.34 -3.77
C ALA A 377 -28.68 -1.83 -3.61
N LEU A 378 -27.50 -1.46 -3.13
CA LEU A 378 -27.09 -0.09 -2.90
C LEU A 378 -27.06 0.74 -4.19
N PHE A 379 -26.42 0.23 -5.26
CA PHE A 379 -26.39 0.90 -6.57
C PHE A 379 -27.77 0.93 -7.24
N GLY A 380 -28.61 -0.10 -7.04
CA GLY A 380 -30.01 -0.10 -7.48
C GLY A 380 -30.82 1.02 -6.83
N ILE A 381 -30.68 1.20 -5.52
CA ILE A 381 -31.29 2.33 -4.79
C ILE A 381 -30.78 3.66 -5.35
N LEU A 382 -29.46 3.82 -5.54
CA LEU A 382 -28.91 5.04 -6.12
C LEU A 382 -29.43 5.33 -7.53
N PHE A 383 -29.56 4.31 -8.37
CA PHE A 383 -30.09 4.42 -9.72
C PHE A 383 -31.54 4.97 -9.73
N ILE A 384 -32.35 4.54 -8.76
CA ILE A 384 -33.72 5.05 -8.56
C ILE A 384 -33.69 6.50 -8.08
N LEU A 385 -32.84 6.81 -7.08
CA LEU A 385 -32.77 8.13 -6.44
C LEU A 385 -32.11 9.21 -7.31
N ARG A 386 -31.27 8.86 -8.29
CA ARG A 386 -30.48 9.79 -9.13
C ARG A 386 -30.86 9.72 -10.60
N SER A 387 -32.08 10.12 -10.93
CA SER A 387 -32.60 10.10 -12.33
C SER A 387 -31.66 10.79 -13.33
N GLY A 388 -31.03 11.90 -12.98
CA GLY A 388 -30.11 12.65 -13.85
C GLY A 388 -28.72 12.05 -14.07
N ARG A 389 -28.32 10.99 -13.35
CA ARG A 389 -27.00 10.36 -13.48
C ARG A 389 -27.04 8.85 -13.74
N ARG A 390 -28.21 8.32 -14.12
CA ARG A 390 -28.45 6.89 -14.35
C ARG A 390 -27.44 6.24 -15.28
N ALA A 391 -27.12 6.88 -16.41
CA ALA A 391 -26.15 6.36 -17.37
C ALA A 391 -24.74 6.23 -16.76
N SER A 392 -24.28 7.25 -16.03
CA SER A 392 -22.98 7.21 -15.35
C SER A 392 -22.94 6.17 -14.24
N ILE A 393 -24.02 6.05 -13.45
CA ILE A 393 -24.13 5.05 -12.38
C ILE A 393 -24.08 3.63 -12.96
N LEU A 394 -24.85 3.36 -14.03
CA LEU A 394 -24.82 2.06 -14.71
C LEU A 394 -23.47 1.78 -15.35
N TRP A 395 -22.89 2.75 -16.07
CA TRP A 395 -21.57 2.62 -16.68
C TRP A 395 -20.52 2.22 -15.64
N VAL A 396 -20.43 3.00 -14.56
CA VAL A 396 -19.45 2.78 -13.50
C VAL A 396 -19.71 1.45 -12.79
N PHE A 397 -20.94 1.16 -12.39
CA PHE A 397 -21.25 -0.08 -11.68
C PHE A 397 -20.94 -1.33 -12.54
N SER A 398 -21.36 -1.33 -13.80
CA SER A 398 -21.15 -2.45 -14.72
C SER A 398 -19.67 -2.65 -15.04
N THR A 399 -18.94 -1.57 -15.33
CA THR A 399 -17.50 -1.66 -15.61
C THR A 399 -16.70 -2.06 -14.39
N MET A 400 -17.03 -1.52 -13.21
CA MET A 400 -16.40 -1.92 -11.96
C MET A 400 -16.65 -3.39 -11.62
N THR A 401 -17.85 -3.91 -11.92
CA THR A 401 -18.17 -5.32 -11.76
C THR A 401 -17.37 -6.19 -12.72
N LEU A 402 -17.25 -5.77 -13.98
CA LEU A 402 -16.42 -6.46 -14.98
C LEU A 402 -14.94 -6.52 -14.54
N PHE A 403 -14.37 -5.38 -14.14
CA PHE A 403 -12.99 -5.34 -13.65
C PHE A 403 -12.84 -6.16 -12.35
N PHE A 404 -13.86 -6.27 -11.50
CA PHE A 404 -13.77 -7.13 -10.32
C PHE A 404 -13.62 -8.61 -10.70
N ILE A 405 -14.42 -9.07 -11.67
CA ILE A 405 -14.33 -10.44 -12.19
C ILE A 405 -12.93 -10.71 -12.74
N ILE A 406 -12.38 -9.76 -13.50
CA ILE A 406 -11.01 -9.85 -14.04
C ILE A 406 -9.98 -9.87 -12.90
N TYR A 407 -10.16 -9.04 -11.87
CA TYR A 407 -9.28 -8.96 -10.71
C TYR A 407 -9.24 -10.26 -9.91
N ILE A 408 -10.40 -10.84 -9.60
CA ILE A 408 -10.51 -12.13 -8.90
C ILE A 408 -9.88 -13.26 -9.72
N ALA A 409 -10.08 -13.28 -11.04
CA ALA A 409 -9.39 -14.22 -11.91
C ALA A 409 -7.85 -14.01 -11.87
N GLY A 410 -7.39 -12.76 -11.79
CA GLY A 410 -6.00 -12.41 -11.57
C GLY A 410 -5.42 -12.92 -10.25
N ILE A 411 -6.17 -12.83 -9.15
CA ILE A 411 -5.77 -13.40 -7.86
C ILE A 411 -5.64 -14.93 -7.96
N LEU A 412 -6.61 -15.61 -8.57
CA LEU A 412 -6.53 -17.05 -8.78
C LEU A 412 -5.28 -17.44 -9.60
N LYS A 413 -4.97 -16.67 -10.64
CA LYS A 413 -3.74 -16.84 -11.43
C LYS A 413 -2.49 -16.76 -10.53
N VAL A 414 -2.42 -15.80 -9.62
CA VAL A 414 -1.30 -15.66 -8.68
C VAL A 414 -1.17 -16.89 -7.77
N TYR A 415 -2.27 -17.40 -7.22
CA TYR A 415 -2.22 -18.62 -6.40
C TYR A 415 -1.76 -19.85 -7.18
N LEU A 416 -2.13 -19.97 -8.45
CA LEU A 416 -1.81 -21.14 -9.27
C LEU A 416 -0.39 -21.16 -9.81
N PHE A 417 0.19 -20.00 -10.09
CA PHE A 417 1.43 -19.91 -10.87
C PHE A 417 2.55 -19.10 -10.21
N ASN A 418 2.24 -18.27 -9.22
CA ASN A 418 3.20 -17.34 -8.63
C ASN A 418 3.53 -17.71 -7.18
N LEU A 419 2.57 -18.29 -6.44
CA LEU A 419 2.77 -18.69 -5.06
C LEU A 419 3.11 -20.18 -4.93
N GLY A 420 3.89 -20.53 -3.90
CA GLY A 420 4.22 -21.92 -3.61
C GLY A 420 2.99 -22.71 -3.13
N PRO A 421 3.01 -24.05 -3.21
CA PRO A 421 1.87 -24.90 -2.84
C PRO A 421 1.30 -24.62 -1.45
N TYR A 422 2.16 -24.29 -0.48
CA TYR A 422 1.76 -23.94 0.88
C TYR A 422 0.84 -22.71 0.91
N GLU A 423 1.34 -21.57 0.40
CA GLU A 423 0.59 -20.31 0.39
C GLU A 423 -0.61 -20.36 -0.55
N GLY A 424 -0.46 -21.05 -1.69
CA GLY A 424 -1.51 -21.25 -2.68
C GLY A 424 -2.72 -21.98 -2.11
N LYS A 425 -2.50 -23.14 -1.46
CA LYS A 425 -3.59 -23.95 -0.89
C LYS A 425 -4.27 -23.25 0.28
N LEU A 426 -3.52 -22.49 1.07
CA LEU A 426 -4.03 -21.69 2.17
C LEU A 426 -4.71 -20.38 1.72
N LEU A 427 -4.69 -20.05 0.42
CA LEU A 427 -5.15 -18.77 -0.10
C LEU A 427 -4.62 -17.60 0.73
N ALA A 428 -3.30 -17.59 0.96
CA ALA A 428 -2.67 -16.63 1.86
C ALA A 428 -3.07 -15.20 1.46
N SER A 429 -3.53 -14.40 2.44
CA SER A 429 -3.99 -13.02 2.26
C SER A 429 -5.19 -12.79 1.33
N PHE A 430 -5.99 -13.82 1.02
CA PHE A 430 -7.17 -13.69 0.16
C PHE A 430 -8.12 -12.56 0.57
N GLU A 431 -8.33 -12.43 1.88
CA GLU A 431 -9.22 -11.45 2.48
C GLU A 431 -8.71 -10.03 2.22
N ARG A 432 -7.41 -9.79 2.41
CA ARG A 432 -6.74 -8.49 2.19
C ARG A 432 -6.73 -8.09 0.71
N TYR A 433 -6.47 -9.03 -0.19
CA TYR A 433 -6.48 -8.76 -1.63
C TYR A 433 -7.90 -8.41 -2.11
N SER A 434 -8.90 -9.19 -1.71
CA SER A 434 -10.29 -8.91 -2.04
C SER A 434 -10.78 -7.59 -1.42
N ALA A 435 -10.41 -7.31 -0.17
CA ALA A 435 -10.70 -6.07 0.56
C ALA A 435 -10.23 -4.81 -0.19
N THR A 436 -9.09 -4.88 -0.89
CA THR A 436 -8.56 -3.75 -1.69
C THR A 436 -9.60 -3.24 -2.67
N TYR A 437 -10.21 -4.14 -3.44
CA TYR A 437 -11.19 -3.78 -4.46
C TYR A 437 -12.54 -3.39 -3.85
N LEU A 438 -12.98 -4.11 -2.82
CA LEU A 438 -14.24 -3.82 -2.12
C LEU A 438 -14.22 -2.43 -1.46
N LEU A 439 -13.08 -2.04 -0.87
CA LEU A 439 -12.87 -0.69 -0.35
C LEU A 439 -13.05 0.38 -1.43
N SER A 440 -12.45 0.18 -2.61
CA SER A 440 -12.62 1.12 -3.74
C SER A 440 -14.08 1.27 -4.13
N PHE A 441 -14.82 0.15 -4.16
CA PHE A 441 -16.23 0.13 -4.54
C PHE A 441 -17.11 0.82 -3.50
N SER A 442 -16.83 0.64 -2.21
CA SER A 442 -17.49 1.36 -1.11
C SER A 442 -17.24 2.88 -1.16
N LEU A 443 -16.01 3.31 -1.41
CA LEU A 443 -15.65 4.73 -1.51
C LEU A 443 -16.32 5.39 -2.71
N LEU A 444 -16.32 4.71 -3.87
CA LEU A 444 -16.97 5.19 -5.07
C LEU A 444 -18.47 5.30 -4.91
N PHE A 445 -19.10 4.27 -4.32
CA PHE A 445 -20.51 4.30 -3.96
C PHE A 445 -20.82 5.53 -3.09
N TYR A 446 -20.06 5.72 -2.01
CA TYR A 446 -20.22 6.85 -1.10
C TYR A 446 -20.08 8.21 -1.82
N GLY A 447 -19.16 8.31 -2.79
CA GLY A 447 -19.03 9.46 -3.69
C GLY A 447 -20.30 9.80 -4.46
N PHE A 448 -21.07 8.82 -4.93
CA PHE A 448 -22.36 9.04 -5.60
C PHE A 448 -23.51 9.33 -4.62
N VAL A 449 -23.43 8.83 -3.38
CA VAL A 449 -24.41 9.16 -2.33
C VAL A 449 -24.33 10.65 -1.99
N GLN A 450 -23.12 11.22 -1.87
CA GLN A 450 -22.94 12.62 -1.50
C GLN A 450 -23.64 13.59 -2.47
N PRO A 451 -24.40 14.59 -1.99
CA PRO A 451 -25.13 15.54 -2.85
C PRO A 451 -24.19 16.47 -3.63
N GLU A 452 -24.48 16.77 -4.89
CA GLU A 452 -23.72 17.72 -5.76
C GLU A 452 -23.95 19.20 -5.39
N SER A 453 -25.06 19.48 -4.70
CA SER A 453 -25.31 20.77 -4.08
C SER A 453 -26.10 20.48 -2.82
N ILE A 454 -25.43 20.48 -1.67
CA ILE A 454 -25.95 19.91 -0.43
C ILE A 454 -27.28 20.58 0.01
N PHE A 455 -27.61 21.79 -0.50
CA PHE A 455 -28.92 22.43 -0.32
C PHE A 455 -29.35 23.35 -1.50
N LYS A 456 -29.39 22.85 -2.73
CA LYS A 456 -30.21 23.47 -3.80
C LYS A 456 -31.18 22.47 -4.39
N CYS A 457 -32.02 21.88 -3.54
CA CYS A 457 -33.31 21.40 -4.02
C CYS A 457 -34.36 22.38 -3.52
N ARG A 458 -35.08 22.96 -4.48
CA ARG A 458 -36.42 23.54 -4.27
C ARG A 458 -37.21 22.51 -3.44
N GLN A 459 -38.00 22.96 -2.46
CA GLN A 459 -38.96 22.08 -1.78
C GLN A 459 -39.84 21.43 -2.86
N ASP A 460 -39.51 20.20 -3.27
CA ASP A 460 -40.39 19.39 -4.08
C ASP A 460 -41.49 18.92 -3.14
N THR A 461 -42.70 19.40 -3.41
CA THR A 461 -43.91 19.18 -2.62
C THR A 461 -44.27 17.70 -2.57
N GLY A 462 -44.33 17.15 -1.35
CA GLY A 462 -45.13 15.97 -0.95
C GLY A 462 -44.71 14.60 -1.51
N GLY A 463 -44.11 13.75 -0.68
CA GLY A 463 -43.97 12.32 -0.96
C GLY A 463 -42.79 11.64 -0.26
N VAL A 464 -42.83 10.32 -0.11
CA VAL A 464 -41.72 9.53 0.47
C VAL A 464 -40.45 9.65 -0.38
N LEU A 465 -40.58 9.63 -1.71
CA LEU A 465 -39.45 9.67 -2.63
C LEU A 465 -38.69 11.01 -2.58
N SER A 466 -39.37 12.13 -2.35
CA SER A 466 -38.73 13.44 -2.20
C SER A 466 -37.99 13.56 -0.87
N ALA A 467 -38.59 13.07 0.23
CA ALA A 467 -37.92 12.95 1.53
C ALA A 467 -36.66 12.05 1.46
N LEU A 468 -36.75 10.89 0.79
CA LEU A 468 -35.60 10.01 0.56
C LEU A 468 -34.47 10.69 -0.23
N ARG A 469 -34.80 11.50 -1.24
CA ARG A 469 -33.80 12.27 -2.00
C ARG A 469 -33.13 13.36 -1.17
N GLN A 470 -33.86 14.00 -0.27
CA GLN A 470 -33.39 15.07 0.61
C GLN A 470 -32.48 14.53 1.72
N TYR A 471 -32.89 13.45 2.39
CA TYR A 471 -32.17 12.89 3.55
C TYR A 471 -31.28 11.69 3.19
N LYS A 472 -31.07 11.38 1.91
CA LYS A 472 -30.31 10.20 1.44
C LYS A 472 -28.97 9.96 2.16
N LEU A 473 -28.23 11.02 2.48
CA LEU A 473 -26.93 10.91 3.12
C LEU A 473 -27.09 10.51 4.61
N LEU A 474 -28.05 11.11 5.30
CA LEU A 474 -28.38 10.76 6.69
C LEU A 474 -28.95 9.34 6.78
N ILE A 475 -29.86 8.98 5.86
CA ILE A 475 -30.43 7.62 5.74
C ILE A 475 -29.32 6.61 5.45
N PHE A 476 -28.40 6.94 4.55
CA PHE A 476 -27.24 6.08 4.27
C PHE A 476 -26.41 5.85 5.54
N TYR A 477 -26.11 6.89 6.32
CA TYR A 477 -25.38 6.69 7.58
C TYR A 477 -26.16 5.84 8.58
N VAL A 478 -27.46 6.11 8.77
CA VAL A 478 -28.30 5.31 9.67
C VAL A 478 -28.36 3.86 9.23
N PHE A 479 -28.56 3.59 7.94
CA PHE A 479 -28.61 2.24 7.39
C PHE A 479 -27.25 1.55 7.46
N PHE A 480 -26.17 2.24 7.07
CA PHE A 480 -24.81 1.72 7.16
C PHE A 480 -24.47 1.34 8.60
N MET A 481 -24.77 2.23 9.55
CA MET A 481 -24.60 1.95 10.98
C MET A 481 -25.50 0.76 11.37
N ALA A 482 -26.79 0.74 11.05
CA ALA A 482 -27.69 -0.35 11.43
C ALA A 482 -27.24 -1.72 10.90
N VAL A 483 -26.88 -1.82 9.62
CA VAL A 483 -26.35 -3.07 9.02
C VAL A 483 -25.04 -3.46 9.67
N PHE A 484 -24.17 -2.49 9.94
CA PHE A 484 -22.88 -2.72 10.55
C PHE A 484 -23.02 -3.19 12.01
N PHE A 485 -23.74 -2.46 12.86
CA PHE A 485 -24.01 -2.83 14.25
C PHE A 485 -24.77 -4.16 14.37
N TYR A 486 -25.63 -4.52 13.40
CA TYR A 486 -26.41 -5.76 13.41
C TYR A 486 -25.58 -7.00 13.06
N HIS A 487 -24.64 -6.90 12.12
CA HIS A 487 -23.88 -8.06 11.63
C HIS A 487 -22.45 -8.16 12.14
N TYR A 488 -21.96 -7.22 12.95
CA TYR A 488 -20.63 -7.31 13.53
C TYR A 488 -20.68 -7.99 14.91
N PRO A 489 -20.48 -9.32 15.03
CA PRO A 489 -20.33 -10.00 16.33
C PRO A 489 -19.11 -9.48 17.10
N ILE A 490 -18.20 -8.81 16.41
CA ILE A 490 -17.08 -8.12 17.02
C ILE A 490 -17.59 -7.01 17.95
N LEU A 491 -18.80 -6.43 17.88
CA LEU A 491 -19.25 -5.49 18.94
C LEU A 491 -19.59 -6.16 20.28
N LYS A 492 -19.94 -7.46 20.27
CA LYS A 492 -20.06 -8.24 21.50
C LYS A 492 -18.69 -8.52 22.15
N ASN A 493 -17.60 -8.52 21.36
CA ASN A 493 -16.22 -8.81 21.80
C ASN A 493 -15.21 -7.67 21.46
N LEU A 494 -15.69 -6.46 21.12
CA LEU A 494 -14.86 -5.34 20.67
C LEU A 494 -14.36 -4.72 21.94
N ASN A 495 -13.19 -5.14 22.33
CA ASN A 495 -12.33 -4.18 22.97
C ASN A 495 -12.00 -3.14 21.89
N ILE A 496 -12.75 -2.03 21.79
CA ILE A 496 -12.45 -0.92 20.84
C ILE A 496 -10.97 -0.53 20.93
N ASN A 497 -10.38 -0.71 22.11
CA ASN A 497 -8.96 -0.56 22.32
C ASN A 497 -8.11 -1.46 21.41
N THR A 498 -8.49 -2.69 21.07
CA THR A 498 -7.67 -3.59 20.21
C THR A 498 -7.68 -3.20 18.72
N ALA A 499 -8.80 -2.71 18.18
CA ALA A 499 -8.87 -2.27 16.77
C ALA A 499 -8.10 -0.96 16.51
N PHE A 500 -7.98 -0.12 17.54
CA PHE A 500 -7.18 1.10 17.50
C PHE A 500 -5.79 0.94 18.14
N ALA A 501 -5.55 -0.15 18.88
CA ALA A 501 -4.25 -0.49 19.42
C ALA A 501 -3.32 -0.89 18.29
N HIS A 502 -2.07 -0.49 18.45
CA HIS A 502 -1.02 -0.95 17.59
C HIS A 502 -0.45 -2.25 18.17
N PRO A 503 -0.44 -3.37 17.43
CA PRO A 503 -0.07 -4.68 17.97
C PRO A 503 1.46 -4.85 18.05
N ASP A 504 2.16 -3.85 18.59
CA ASP A 504 3.63 -3.84 18.65
C ASP A 504 4.21 -4.30 19.99
N TYR A 505 3.36 -4.70 20.95
CA TYR A 505 3.79 -5.17 22.27
C TYR A 505 4.73 -6.37 22.18
N ASP A 506 4.33 -7.43 21.48
CA ASP A 506 5.14 -8.64 21.33
C ASP A 506 6.45 -8.34 20.60
N THR A 507 6.39 -7.44 19.61
CA THR A 507 7.57 -7.01 18.87
C THR A 507 8.54 -6.22 19.74
N LYS A 508 8.04 -5.30 20.56
CA LYS A 508 8.84 -4.54 21.54
C LYS A 508 9.46 -5.46 22.58
N TRP A 509 8.68 -6.38 23.13
CA TRP A 509 9.17 -7.38 24.08
C TRP A 509 10.30 -8.20 23.47
N PHE A 510 10.08 -8.73 22.26
CA PHE A 510 11.08 -9.54 21.57
C PHE A 510 12.34 -8.74 21.26
N ARG A 511 12.22 -7.51 20.73
CA ARG A 511 13.34 -6.59 20.48
C ARG A 511 14.14 -6.29 21.74
N ASN A 512 13.48 -6.01 22.86
CA ASN A 512 14.16 -5.78 24.14
C ASN A 512 14.95 -7.01 24.58
N LYS A 513 14.39 -8.21 24.39
CA LYS A 513 15.05 -9.49 24.70
C LYS A 513 16.32 -9.71 23.86
N ILE A 514 16.29 -9.43 22.55
CA ILE A 514 17.42 -9.68 21.64
C ILE A 514 18.41 -8.51 21.53
N SER A 515 18.07 -7.32 22.05
CA SER A 515 18.88 -6.10 21.88
C SER A 515 20.35 -6.27 22.26
N PRO A 516 20.72 -6.92 23.39
CA PRO A 516 22.12 -7.15 23.73
C PRO A 516 22.87 -7.98 22.67
N GLN A 517 22.23 -9.02 22.16
CA GLN A 517 22.80 -9.91 21.12
C GLN A 517 22.97 -9.16 19.80
N ILE A 518 21.96 -8.39 19.38
CA ILE A 518 22.01 -7.57 18.16
C ILE A 518 23.13 -6.52 18.26
N ASN A 519 23.25 -5.83 19.39
CA ASN A 519 24.29 -4.82 19.60
C ASN A 519 25.68 -5.45 19.56
N PHE A 520 25.84 -6.63 20.16
CA PHE A 520 27.07 -7.41 20.07
C PHE A 520 27.42 -7.73 18.61
N VAL A 521 26.49 -8.31 17.84
CA VAL A 521 26.71 -8.64 16.42
C VAL A 521 27.10 -7.39 15.63
N LYS A 522 26.39 -6.27 15.83
CA LYS A 522 26.69 -4.99 15.16
C LYS A 522 28.10 -4.47 15.48
N SER A 523 28.54 -4.62 16.74
CA SER A 523 29.86 -4.15 17.17
C SER A 523 31.02 -4.97 16.60
N LYS A 524 30.78 -6.24 16.27
CA LYS A 524 31.80 -7.20 15.83
C LYS A 524 31.81 -7.45 14.32
N THR A 525 30.83 -6.94 13.58
CA THR A 525 30.69 -7.18 12.14
C THR A 525 30.64 -5.86 11.36
N PRO A 526 31.37 -5.72 10.24
CA PRO A 526 31.28 -4.54 9.38
C PRO A 526 29.87 -4.31 8.82
N ALA A 527 29.52 -3.07 8.47
CA ALA A 527 28.20 -2.75 7.94
C ALA A 527 27.91 -3.42 6.58
N ASN A 528 28.94 -3.61 5.74
CA ASN A 528 28.84 -4.27 4.43
C ASN A 528 29.00 -5.80 4.50
N SER A 529 29.06 -6.39 5.70
CA SER A 529 29.19 -7.83 5.87
C SER A 529 27.87 -8.57 5.60
N SER A 530 27.99 -9.89 5.51
CA SER A 530 26.90 -10.83 5.30
C SER A 530 26.84 -11.79 6.48
N VAL A 531 25.70 -11.85 7.16
CA VAL A 531 25.48 -12.64 8.38
C VAL A 531 24.40 -13.67 8.10
N PHE A 532 24.75 -14.96 8.10
CA PHE A 532 23.79 -16.04 8.08
C PHE A 532 23.18 -16.20 9.47
N ILE A 533 21.86 -16.05 9.58
CA ILE A 533 21.11 -16.14 10.82
C ILE A 533 20.56 -17.56 10.93
N VAL A 534 20.97 -18.25 12.00
CA VAL A 534 20.38 -19.52 12.44
C VAL A 534 19.37 -19.23 13.54
N PHE A 535 18.11 -19.56 13.28
CA PHE A 535 16.99 -19.43 14.21
C PHE A 535 16.12 -20.67 14.07
N LEU A 536 16.18 -21.56 15.06
CA LEU A 536 15.53 -22.87 15.01
C LEU A 536 14.08 -22.77 15.45
N ALA A 537 13.23 -23.64 14.89
CA ALA A 537 11.84 -23.84 15.30
C ALA A 537 10.99 -22.53 15.32
N THR A 538 11.27 -21.60 14.41
CA THR A 538 10.47 -20.38 14.21
C THR A 538 9.76 -20.44 12.86
N THR A 539 8.53 -19.91 12.83
CA THR A 539 7.77 -19.63 11.60
C THR A 539 8.38 -18.49 10.76
N GLY A 540 9.40 -17.83 11.30
CA GLY A 540 10.28 -16.86 10.64
C GLY A 540 10.05 -15.40 11.05
N PHE A 541 9.07 -15.10 11.90
CA PHE A 541 8.75 -13.71 12.25
C PHE A 541 9.91 -13.07 13.00
N GLU A 542 10.41 -13.78 14.01
CA GLU A 542 11.59 -13.39 14.80
C GLU A 542 12.83 -13.23 13.91
N HIS A 543 13.01 -14.15 12.96
CA HIS A 543 14.08 -14.05 11.96
C HIS A 543 13.97 -12.74 11.17
N ARG A 544 12.77 -12.35 10.70
CA ARG A 544 12.56 -11.08 9.99
C ARG A 544 12.85 -9.86 10.86
N VAL A 545 12.48 -9.89 12.14
CA VAL A 545 12.80 -8.82 13.08
C VAL A 545 14.32 -8.69 13.26
N VAL A 546 15.03 -9.80 13.48
CA VAL A 546 16.51 -9.82 13.57
C VAL A 546 17.14 -9.29 12.29
N SER A 547 16.70 -9.76 11.13
CA SER A 547 17.18 -9.29 9.82
C SER A 547 17.03 -7.77 9.66
N TYR A 548 15.86 -7.23 10.01
CA TYR A 548 15.59 -5.79 9.97
C TYR A 548 16.50 -5.00 10.92
N GLU A 549 16.80 -5.55 12.10
CA GLU A 549 17.71 -4.92 13.05
C GLU A 549 19.16 -4.89 12.57
N LEU A 550 19.61 -5.91 11.85
CA LEU A 550 21.01 -6.04 11.42
C LEU A 550 21.37 -5.22 10.16
N LEU A 551 20.39 -4.60 9.49
CA LEU A 551 20.62 -3.70 8.36
C LEU A 551 21.73 -2.66 8.66
N PRO A 552 22.66 -2.42 7.71
CA PRO A 552 22.64 -2.80 6.29
C PRO A 552 23.28 -4.16 5.94
N ARG A 553 23.58 -5.00 6.93
CA ARG A 553 24.20 -6.32 6.68
C ARG A 553 23.25 -7.21 5.89
N ARG A 554 23.81 -8.00 4.98
CA ARG A 554 23.05 -9.01 4.22
C ARG A 554 22.76 -10.24 5.08
N PHE A 555 21.67 -10.95 4.80
CA PHE A 555 21.26 -12.14 5.54
C PHE A 555 20.58 -13.18 4.66
N ASN A 556 20.45 -14.40 5.17
CA ASN A 556 19.72 -15.49 4.54
C ASN A 556 18.22 -15.24 4.56
N MET A 557 17.57 -15.64 3.47
CA MET A 557 16.17 -15.30 3.22
C MET A 557 15.22 -16.47 3.44
N GLY A 558 15.75 -17.67 3.40
CA GLY A 558 15.14 -18.92 3.83
C GLY A 558 16.18 -19.73 4.58
N CYS A 559 15.82 -20.95 4.98
CA CYS A 559 16.79 -21.87 5.58
C CYS A 559 17.42 -21.34 6.88
N TRP A 560 16.68 -20.51 7.62
CA TRP A 560 17.14 -19.99 8.91
C TRP A 560 17.05 -21.05 10.01
N SER A 561 16.11 -22.00 9.88
CA SER A 561 16.02 -23.16 10.77
C SER A 561 16.70 -24.35 10.08
N LEU A 562 17.57 -25.05 10.81
CA LEU A 562 18.38 -26.16 10.31
C LEU A 562 18.04 -27.46 11.04
N GLY A 563 18.09 -28.58 10.32
CA GLY A 563 17.82 -29.92 10.85
C GLY A 563 16.51 -30.50 10.33
N LYS A 564 15.89 -31.40 11.09
CA LYS A 564 14.58 -31.97 10.72
C LYS A 564 13.46 -31.00 11.13
N PRO A 565 12.32 -30.98 10.39
CA PRO A 565 11.15 -30.20 10.77
C PRO A 565 10.77 -30.37 12.25
N PHE A 566 10.50 -29.28 12.95
CA PHE A 566 10.30 -29.27 14.40
C PHE A 566 8.84 -29.39 14.84
N PHE A 567 7.90 -29.12 13.94
CA PHE A 567 6.46 -29.17 14.19
C PHE A 567 5.69 -29.43 12.89
N ASP A 568 4.42 -29.83 13.02
CA ASP A 568 3.54 -30.06 11.87
C ASP A 568 3.36 -28.77 11.06
N GLY A 569 3.68 -28.83 9.76
CA GLY A 569 3.65 -27.67 8.87
C GLY A 569 4.91 -26.80 8.88
N ASP A 570 5.99 -27.24 9.54
CA ASP A 570 7.30 -26.59 9.45
C ASP A 570 7.93 -26.79 8.06
N ILE A 571 7.65 -25.83 7.17
CA ILE A 571 8.21 -25.74 5.82
C ILE A 571 9.46 -24.87 5.75
N TRP A 572 9.89 -24.29 6.88
CA TRP A 572 10.96 -23.31 6.94
C TRP A 572 12.30 -23.94 7.31
N THR A 573 12.24 -25.08 8.01
CA THR A 573 13.41 -25.86 8.39
C THR A 573 14.02 -26.59 7.20
N CYS A 574 15.32 -26.35 7.00
CA CYS A 574 16.13 -27.04 6.02
C CYS A 574 16.81 -28.26 6.62
N ASN A 575 16.42 -29.43 6.11
CA ASN A 575 17.10 -30.67 6.44
C ASN A 575 18.31 -30.88 5.53
N ILE A 576 19.38 -30.15 5.82
CA ILE A 576 20.66 -30.21 5.10
C ILE A 576 21.78 -30.67 6.03
N THR A 577 22.78 -31.35 5.45
CA THR A 577 24.00 -31.79 6.14
C THR A 577 24.94 -30.62 6.44
N THR A 578 25.92 -30.82 7.32
CA THR A 578 26.95 -29.82 7.62
C THR A 578 27.70 -29.35 6.38
N ARG A 579 27.99 -30.28 5.46
CA ARG A 579 28.68 -29.99 4.20
C ARG A 579 27.82 -29.14 3.26
N GLU A 580 26.55 -29.50 3.09
CA GLU A 580 25.61 -28.71 2.27
C GLU A 580 25.41 -27.31 2.87
N TRP A 581 25.40 -27.19 4.20
CA TRP A 581 25.36 -25.89 4.86
C TRP A 581 26.62 -25.07 4.57
N PHE A 582 27.82 -25.67 4.59
CA PHE A 582 29.06 -24.99 4.17
C PHE A 582 29.00 -24.51 2.72
N GLU A 583 28.48 -25.33 1.81
CA GLU A 583 28.27 -24.97 0.40
C GLU A 583 27.28 -23.80 0.26
N GLN A 584 26.22 -23.77 1.09
CA GLN A 584 25.28 -22.65 1.16
C GLN A 584 25.93 -21.38 1.70
N LEU A 585 26.76 -21.47 2.74
CA LEU A 585 27.49 -20.33 3.30
C LEU A 585 28.47 -19.75 2.27
N SER A 586 29.13 -20.62 1.51
CA SER A 586 30.08 -20.25 0.46
C SER A 586 29.38 -19.61 -0.74
N SER A 587 28.34 -20.24 -1.28
CA SER A 587 27.56 -19.72 -2.40
C SER A 587 26.85 -18.41 -2.08
N GLY A 588 26.29 -18.31 -0.88
CA GLY A 588 25.69 -17.08 -0.37
C GLY A 588 26.70 -15.98 -0.01
N ARG A 589 28.00 -16.31 -0.01
CA ARG A 589 29.11 -15.43 0.38
C ARG A 589 28.90 -14.84 1.78
N TYR A 590 28.49 -15.67 2.74
CA TYR A 590 28.29 -15.28 4.13
C TYR A 590 29.63 -15.20 4.88
N THR A 591 29.93 -14.04 5.44
CA THR A 591 31.18 -13.80 6.17
C THR A 591 31.08 -14.16 7.65
N TYR A 592 29.86 -14.16 8.19
CA TYR A 592 29.56 -14.52 9.57
C TYR A 592 28.33 -15.42 9.68
N VAL A 593 28.25 -16.18 10.77
CA VAL A 593 27.06 -16.91 11.21
C VAL A 593 26.66 -16.41 12.59
N TYR A 594 25.40 -15.99 12.74
CA TYR A 594 24.78 -15.63 14.01
C TYR A 594 23.79 -16.72 14.41
N ILE A 595 23.96 -17.27 15.62
CA ILE A 595 23.07 -18.29 16.18
C ILE A 595 22.16 -17.60 17.20
N ALA A 596 20.90 -17.39 16.82
CA ALA A 596 19.91 -16.72 17.66
C ALA A 596 19.34 -17.64 18.74
N THR A 597 19.07 -18.90 18.38
CA THR A 597 18.55 -19.92 19.29
C THR A 597 19.30 -21.23 19.07
N PRO A 598 20.34 -21.50 19.87
CA PRO A 598 20.97 -22.81 19.85
C PRO A 598 20.08 -23.79 20.65
N TYR A 599 19.62 -24.89 20.04
CA TYR A 599 19.05 -26.05 20.75
C TYR A 599 20.03 -27.22 20.76
N ASP A 600 19.89 -28.19 21.68
CA ASP A 600 20.78 -29.37 21.81
C ASP A 600 20.98 -30.09 20.47
N ILE A 601 19.88 -30.31 19.78
CA ILE A 601 19.88 -30.99 18.48
C ILE A 601 20.72 -30.28 17.41
N PHE A 602 20.86 -28.95 17.48
CA PHE A 602 21.69 -28.20 16.54
C PHE A 602 23.16 -28.49 16.75
N TRP A 603 23.66 -28.47 17.99
CA TRP A 603 25.07 -28.77 18.23
C TRP A 603 25.40 -30.24 18.03
N HIS A 604 24.46 -31.15 18.31
CA HIS A 604 24.64 -32.56 17.97
C HIS A 604 24.75 -32.79 16.46
N THR A 605 24.00 -32.05 15.65
CA THR A 605 23.96 -32.24 14.19
C THR A 605 25.07 -31.47 13.47
N TYR A 606 25.30 -30.22 13.86
CA TYR A 606 26.19 -29.27 13.16
C TYR A 606 27.45 -28.92 13.96
N GLY A 607 27.69 -29.54 15.12
CA GLY A 607 28.82 -29.24 15.99
C GLY A 607 30.19 -29.39 15.33
N GLU A 608 30.32 -30.31 14.36
CA GLU A 608 31.55 -30.50 13.59
C GLU A 608 31.93 -29.30 12.71
N ALA A 609 30.98 -28.38 12.43
CA ALA A 609 31.25 -27.14 11.70
C ALA A 609 32.12 -26.15 12.50
N PHE A 610 32.16 -26.30 13.82
CA PHE A 610 32.72 -25.30 14.72
C PHE A 610 34.14 -25.67 15.17
N ASP A 611 35.01 -24.67 15.26
CA ASP A 611 36.36 -24.85 15.81
C ASP A 611 36.31 -25.35 17.26
N ASN A 612 37.29 -26.15 17.67
CA ASN A 612 37.40 -26.73 19.01
C ASN A 612 37.43 -25.68 20.15
N SER A 613 37.72 -24.41 19.85
CA SER A 613 37.70 -23.31 20.82
C SER A 613 36.30 -22.78 21.14
N THR A 614 35.27 -23.28 20.44
CA THR A 614 33.87 -22.87 20.58
C THR A 614 33.30 -23.29 21.94
N LYS A 615 32.82 -22.31 22.69
CA LYS A 615 32.01 -22.54 23.89
C LYS A 615 30.57 -22.66 23.47
N GLN A 616 30.09 -23.89 23.34
CA GLN A 616 28.68 -24.19 23.05
C GLN A 616 27.77 -23.41 24.01
N TRP A 617 26.61 -22.97 23.52
CA TRP A 617 25.62 -22.15 24.24
C TRP A 617 26.02 -20.71 24.55
N SER A 618 27.33 -20.43 24.62
CA SER A 618 27.86 -19.13 25.03
C SER A 618 28.29 -18.29 23.83
N ASP A 619 29.00 -18.90 22.88
CA ASP A 619 29.41 -18.22 21.65
C ASP A 619 28.21 -18.19 20.67
N ILE A 620 27.81 -16.99 20.25
CA ILE A 620 26.62 -16.77 19.39
C ILE A 620 26.97 -16.23 18.00
N LEU A 621 28.20 -15.77 17.79
CA LEU A 621 28.66 -15.19 16.53
C LEU A 621 29.94 -15.89 16.09
N PHE A 622 30.00 -16.24 14.81
CA PHE A 622 31.09 -17.00 14.23
C PHE A 622 31.53 -16.38 12.90
N LYS A 623 32.83 -16.41 12.62
CA LYS A 623 33.41 -16.05 11.32
C LYS A 623 33.50 -17.29 10.45
N VAL A 624 33.14 -17.16 9.18
CA VAL A 624 33.25 -18.25 8.19
C VAL A 624 34.65 -18.27 7.61
N ASN A 625 35.33 -19.42 7.69
CA ASN A 625 36.67 -19.64 7.17
C ASN A 625 36.63 -20.55 5.96
N TYR A 626 36.85 -19.99 4.77
CA TYR A 626 36.85 -20.75 3.52
C TYR A 626 38.17 -21.48 3.23
N GLU A 627 39.25 -21.13 3.95
CA GLU A 627 40.60 -21.63 3.70
C GLU A 627 40.94 -22.93 4.48
N LYS A 628 40.10 -23.34 5.45
CA LYS A 628 40.19 -24.65 6.13
C LYS A 628 39.32 -25.66 5.36
N THR A 629 39.94 -26.44 4.49
CA THR A 629 39.28 -27.17 3.40
C THR A 629 39.18 -28.69 3.61
N ASP A 630 38.64 -29.13 4.75
CA ASP A 630 38.19 -30.52 4.94
C ASP A 630 36.65 -30.66 5.00
N GLY A 631 35.92 -29.54 4.85
CA GLY A 631 34.46 -29.49 4.98
C GLY A 631 33.96 -29.57 6.43
N LYS A 632 34.87 -29.46 7.41
CA LYS A 632 34.60 -29.42 8.85
C LYS A 632 35.30 -28.19 9.45
N HIS A 633 34.96 -27.82 10.69
CA HIS A 633 35.60 -26.74 11.46
C HIS A 633 35.80 -25.41 10.69
N PHE A 634 34.80 -25.00 9.92
CA PHE A 634 34.82 -23.78 9.10
C PHE A 634 34.23 -22.55 9.82
N LEU A 635 33.84 -22.68 11.10
CA LEU A 635 33.31 -21.59 11.93
C LEU A 635 34.20 -21.33 13.15
N SER A 636 34.80 -20.13 13.22
CA SER A 636 35.54 -19.69 14.42
C SER A 636 34.70 -18.74 15.26
N PRO A 637 34.68 -18.89 16.60
CA PRO A 637 33.92 -17.98 17.47
C PRO A 637 34.49 -16.56 17.44
N VAL A 638 33.59 -15.56 17.48
CA VAL A 638 33.90 -14.14 17.59
C VAL A 638 33.45 -13.66 18.98
N ARG A 639 34.39 -13.16 19.79
CA ARG A 639 34.18 -12.70 21.16
C ARG A 639 34.44 -11.21 21.31
#